data_AF-A0A8K0VH48-F1
#
_entry.id   AF-A0A8K0VH48-F1
#
_cell.length_a   1.000
_cell.length_b   1.000
_cell.length_c   1.000
_cell.angle_alpha   90.00
_cell.angle_beta   90.00
_cell.angle_gamma   90.00
#
_symmetry.space_group_name_H-M   'P 1'
#
loop_
_entity.id
_entity.type
_entity.pdbx_description
1 polymer ?
#
loop_
_entity_poly.entity_id
_entity_poly.type
_entity_poly.pdbx_seq_one_letter_code
_entity_poly.pdbx_strand_id
1 'polypeptide(L)'
;MATYTGGPGNNSYIGTPDPDDISGGDGNDTLSGAGGADTIFGGEDNDLINGDAGNDTLFGGTSNDELYGGDNDDLIYSGFNRDTVFGGDGNDTIFGENNGAGPDFLFGDAGDDDIYGGDGGDSITGGDGNDFAQGAGGTDEMYGGTGSDTLQGDSGSDSLFGGDDDDLLQGGSGADTIFGGLGDDQIEGGPGSDELHGDDGADTISMGGGNDTVFGGDGDDLILDVTPAQPYAPGTPANGDFIANLNGWTPVKPTGGTGPVWTAVNGGAARLNSADEAAGGDGLQQAITTTPGVEYSLTVNASEGGGAVGAHTVLIEVIDSNDDIIASLTAVINDGQTLDLTLNYMATTALTTVRITNPTSTATISTDLLINGVSQTALIPTNDDVIQAGAGNDVVGAGEGNDQLFGEAGDDDLSGQQGNDTLTGGIGNDTLYGGDGIDSLYGGDDNDTLFGGDGNDGLYTGAGNDVAYGGLGDDLVGPDAGNDTHFGGDGRDTISGGIGNDELYGDEGNDTLFGDEDDDLLYGGVGEDTLFGGADNDQLFGGAENDLLDGEDGDDTLLGGAGDDELLGRGGNDSIEGGLGDDSLSGGDSEDILLGDVGEDTLFGGADNDTLDGGADNDILNGELGDDALLGGTGNDTLNGGGGGADTLTGGAGDDRFIISGSASDSIQIVNFGEGETAVGNGDDDNDFVDLTNWYNDTTLALYNSTYGTNFKTALNALQHDAEDGSLDFIAVLGGPSVTFNLVGSGAIDTEHTGVVCFARGTMIETDRGPVAIEELERGDRIETLDHGYQRIRWIGSRRIFAEELATNPKLRPIRISTGALGHGFPEADVLISRQHRVLVVSKIAERMFGTHQVLVPAGQLLQIEGIEVAEDVTYVEYFHFLFDRHQIVFAAGAPMESLFTGVEALKSISAEARREIFEILPELEAISATRLPEPIRPIYSGRSARKMAMRHVQNRQHLLGSSL
;
A
#
# COMPACT_ATOMS: atom_id res chain seq x y z
N MET A 1 -40.46 74.42 -10.90
CA MET A 1 -40.43 75.23 -9.66
C MET A 1 -41.73 76.01 -9.43
N ALA A 2 -42.84 75.29 -9.30
CA ALA A 2 -43.80 75.48 -8.23
C ALA A 2 -43.16 75.19 -6.86
N THR A 3 -43.96 75.34 -5.79
CA THR A 3 -43.62 74.91 -4.44
C THR A 3 -44.90 74.40 -3.80
N TYR A 4 -44.91 73.15 -3.35
CA TYR A 4 -46.02 72.48 -2.68
C TYR A 4 -45.67 72.29 -1.22
N THR A 5 -46.56 72.74 -0.33
CA THR A 5 -46.38 72.64 1.12
C THR A 5 -47.70 72.17 1.70
N GLY A 6 -47.73 70.91 2.14
CA GLY A 6 -48.88 70.27 2.74
C GLY A 6 -49.08 70.66 4.20
N GLY A 7 -49.60 69.72 4.98
CA GLY A 7 -50.03 69.91 6.35
C GLY A 7 -50.96 68.80 6.83
N PRO A 8 -51.43 68.86 8.09
CA PRO A 8 -51.90 67.70 8.84
C PRO A 8 -52.98 66.86 8.15
N GLY A 9 -52.59 65.64 7.78
CA GLY A 9 -53.36 64.50 7.28
C GLY A 9 -53.37 64.37 5.76
N ASN A 10 -52.84 63.25 5.25
CA ASN A 10 -53.03 62.64 3.93
C ASN A 10 -53.29 63.63 2.76
N ASN A 11 -52.22 64.26 2.31
CA ASN A 11 -52.07 65.03 1.08
C ASN A 11 -51.82 64.10 -0.13
N SER A 12 -51.84 64.68 -1.31
CA SER A 12 -51.29 64.05 -2.51
C SER A 12 -50.93 65.14 -3.52
N TYR A 13 -49.69 65.10 -3.99
CA TYR A 13 -49.11 66.09 -4.91
C TYR A 13 -48.47 65.40 -6.10
N ILE A 14 -48.53 66.09 -7.24
CA ILE A 14 -47.87 65.73 -8.50
C ILE A 14 -47.29 67.04 -9.01
N GLY A 15 -45.99 67.06 -9.28
CA GLY A 15 -45.22 68.24 -9.69
C GLY A 15 -45.46 68.65 -11.14
N THR A 16 -44.42 69.15 -11.79
CA THR A 16 -44.46 69.68 -13.15
C THR A 16 -43.16 69.39 -13.89
N PRO A 17 -43.15 69.39 -15.24
CA PRO A 17 -41.94 69.21 -16.07
C PRO A 17 -40.87 70.34 -15.99
N ASP A 18 -40.68 70.94 -14.82
CA ASP A 18 -39.77 72.05 -14.48
C ASP A 18 -39.40 71.89 -12.97
N PRO A 19 -38.12 71.78 -12.56
CA PRO A 19 -37.63 71.48 -11.19
C PRO A 19 -38.44 72.00 -9.98
N ASP A 20 -39.21 71.16 -9.27
CA ASP A 20 -40.17 71.52 -8.18
C ASP A 20 -39.64 71.32 -6.73
N ASP A 21 -40.40 71.80 -5.75
CA ASP A 21 -40.10 71.77 -4.29
C ASP A 21 -41.38 71.30 -3.59
N ILE A 22 -41.38 70.09 -3.01
CA ILE A 22 -42.56 69.36 -2.53
C ILE A 22 -42.37 68.94 -1.08
N SER A 23 -43.35 69.21 -0.22
CA SER A 23 -43.37 68.72 1.17
C SER A 23 -44.76 68.25 1.57
N GLY A 24 -44.82 67.05 2.15
CA GLY A 24 -46.02 66.41 2.70
C GLY A 24 -46.46 67.00 4.04
N GLY A 25 -45.86 66.55 5.15
CA GLY A 25 -46.03 67.14 6.47
C GLY A 25 -46.22 66.13 7.60
N ASP A 26 -47.47 65.94 8.05
CA ASP A 26 -47.82 64.95 9.06
C ASP A 26 -49.03 64.11 8.58
N GLY A 27 -48.86 62.80 8.45
CA GLY A 27 -49.85 61.80 8.03
C GLY A 27 -49.68 61.29 6.58
N ASN A 28 -49.81 59.98 6.36
CA ASN A 28 -49.50 59.25 5.10
C ASN A 28 -49.86 59.97 3.78
N ASP A 29 -48.86 60.47 3.08
CA ASP A 29 -48.96 61.25 1.86
C ASP A 29 -48.62 60.44 0.59
N THR A 30 -48.74 61.07 -0.57
CA THR A 30 -48.37 60.47 -1.87
C THR A 30 -47.87 61.56 -2.81
N LEU A 31 -46.56 61.57 -3.04
CA LEU A 31 -45.81 62.65 -3.66
C LEU A 31 -45.16 62.16 -4.96
N SER A 32 -45.16 63.00 -6.00
CA SER A 32 -44.57 62.72 -7.31
C SER A 32 -43.98 64.00 -7.89
N GLY A 33 -42.73 63.98 -8.37
CA GLY A 33 -42.11 65.10 -9.08
C GLY A 33 -42.69 65.28 -10.49
N ALA A 34 -42.92 64.16 -11.18
CA ALA A 34 -43.33 64.07 -12.60
C ALA A 34 -42.28 64.59 -13.61
N GLY A 35 -41.12 65.00 -13.11
CA GLY A 35 -39.85 65.09 -13.82
C GLY A 35 -39.24 66.49 -13.91
N GLY A 36 -38.03 66.67 -13.41
CA GLY A 36 -37.38 67.97 -13.36
C GLY A 36 -35.95 67.96 -12.85
N ALA A 37 -35.82 68.24 -11.56
CA ALA A 37 -34.64 68.15 -10.69
C ALA A 37 -35.12 68.69 -9.34
N ASP A 38 -36.00 67.92 -8.73
CA ASP A 38 -36.97 68.29 -7.72
C ASP A 38 -36.40 68.07 -6.32
N THR A 39 -37.13 68.48 -5.29
CA THR A 39 -36.80 68.11 -3.91
C THR A 39 -38.07 67.76 -3.18
N ILE A 40 -38.17 66.51 -2.68
CA ILE A 40 -39.40 65.96 -2.11
C ILE A 40 -39.14 65.51 -0.67
N PHE A 41 -39.95 66.02 0.25
CA PHE A 41 -39.96 65.64 1.67
C PHE A 41 -41.30 65.01 2.04
N GLY A 42 -41.32 63.82 2.62
CA GLY A 42 -42.48 63.23 3.28
C GLY A 42 -42.81 63.93 4.60
N GLY A 43 -42.41 63.34 5.73
CA GLY A 43 -42.43 64.01 7.05
C GLY A 43 -42.58 63.08 8.27
N GLU A 44 -43.78 63.05 8.86
CA GLU A 44 -44.19 62.16 9.96
C GLU A 44 -45.35 61.24 9.50
N ASP A 45 -45.30 59.94 9.85
CA ASP A 45 -46.14 58.83 9.37
C ASP A 45 -45.76 58.33 7.94
N ASN A 46 -46.07 57.07 7.63
CA ASN A 46 -45.63 56.36 6.41
C ASN A 46 -46.04 57.04 5.08
N ASP A 47 -45.09 57.46 4.26
CA ASP A 47 -45.31 58.17 2.99
C ASP A 47 -44.94 57.33 1.75
N LEU A 48 -45.47 57.73 0.58
CA LEU A 48 -45.08 57.20 -0.73
C LEU A 48 -44.53 58.34 -1.61
N ILE A 49 -43.28 58.21 -2.05
CA ILE A 49 -42.52 59.24 -2.76
C ILE A 49 -42.02 58.68 -4.11
N ASN A 50 -42.03 59.51 -5.15
CA ASN A 50 -41.56 59.20 -6.50
C ASN A 50 -40.93 60.45 -7.12
N GLY A 51 -39.70 60.40 -7.64
CA GLY A 51 -39.15 61.50 -8.46
C GLY A 51 -39.84 61.60 -9.82
N ASP A 52 -39.97 60.43 -10.47
CA ASP A 52 -40.38 60.18 -11.85
C ASP A 52 -39.24 60.33 -12.90
N ALA A 53 -38.58 61.49 -13.07
CA ALA A 53 -37.56 61.66 -14.12
C ALA A 53 -36.69 62.94 -14.08
N GLY A 54 -35.38 62.77 -13.95
CA GLY A 54 -34.35 63.81 -13.87
C GLY A 54 -33.88 63.98 -12.43
N ASN A 55 -32.60 64.31 -12.23
CA ASN A 55 -31.87 64.34 -10.95
C ASN A 55 -32.61 65.06 -9.79
N ASP A 56 -33.42 64.32 -9.04
CA ASP A 56 -34.25 64.74 -7.93
C ASP A 56 -33.51 64.55 -6.58
N THR A 57 -34.17 64.88 -5.47
CA THR A 57 -33.63 64.62 -4.12
C THR A 57 -34.76 64.33 -3.15
N LEU A 58 -34.75 63.12 -2.57
CA LEU A 58 -35.88 62.55 -1.84
C LEU A 58 -35.54 62.37 -0.35
N PHE A 59 -36.52 62.63 0.51
CA PHE A 59 -36.44 62.39 1.95
C PHE A 59 -37.78 61.82 2.42
N GLY A 60 -37.82 60.57 2.91
CA GLY A 60 -39.04 59.99 3.49
C GLY A 60 -39.39 60.72 4.78
N GLY A 61 -38.62 60.44 5.83
CA GLY A 61 -38.59 61.27 7.04
C GLY A 61 -38.64 60.48 8.32
N THR A 62 -39.82 60.01 8.75
CA THR A 62 -39.99 59.24 9.99
C THR A 62 -41.22 58.33 9.95
N SER A 63 -41.00 57.04 10.21
CA SER A 63 -41.91 55.88 10.01
C SER A 63 -41.62 55.18 8.67
N ASN A 64 -42.23 54.01 8.47
CA ASN A 64 -41.90 53.10 7.37
C ASN A 64 -42.34 53.64 5.99
N ASP A 65 -41.43 54.25 5.26
CA ASP A 65 -41.69 54.98 4.00
C ASP A 65 -41.39 54.14 2.74
N GLU A 66 -41.98 54.48 1.60
CA GLU A 66 -41.80 53.82 0.29
C GLU A 66 -41.33 54.86 -0.75
N LEU A 67 -40.10 54.75 -1.24
CA LEU A 67 -39.43 55.73 -2.10
C LEU A 67 -39.00 55.13 -3.44
N TYR A 68 -39.14 55.93 -4.50
CA TYR A 68 -38.68 55.64 -5.86
C TYR A 68 -37.97 56.87 -6.42
N GLY A 69 -36.78 56.72 -7.01
CA GLY A 69 -36.13 57.74 -7.82
C GLY A 69 -36.86 57.93 -9.16
N GLY A 70 -36.37 57.26 -10.20
CA GLY A 70 -37.03 57.21 -11.51
C GLY A 70 -36.05 57.06 -12.69
N ASP A 71 -36.16 57.95 -13.68
CA ASP A 71 -35.11 58.14 -14.69
C ASP A 71 -34.04 59.13 -14.15
N ASN A 72 -32.74 58.81 -14.21
CA ASN A 72 -31.55 59.64 -13.92
C ASN A 72 -31.09 59.80 -12.45
N ASP A 73 -29.78 60.03 -12.32
CA ASP A 73 -28.93 60.13 -11.13
C ASP A 73 -29.54 60.94 -9.95
N ASP A 74 -30.16 60.23 -9.01
CA ASP A 74 -30.96 60.72 -7.88
C ASP A 74 -30.25 60.66 -6.52
N LEU A 75 -30.73 61.43 -5.53
CA LEU A 75 -30.19 61.44 -4.15
C LEU A 75 -31.30 61.17 -3.13
N ILE A 76 -31.29 59.99 -2.51
CA ILE A 76 -32.35 59.49 -1.65
C ILE A 76 -31.88 59.35 -0.19
N TYR A 77 -32.70 59.80 0.75
CA TYR A 77 -32.57 59.54 2.18
C TYR A 77 -33.85 58.85 2.67
N SER A 78 -33.76 57.63 3.21
CA SER A 78 -34.94 56.86 3.65
C SER A 78 -35.68 57.59 4.78
N GLY A 79 -35.11 57.59 5.98
CA GLY A 79 -35.62 58.38 7.09
C GLY A 79 -35.33 57.77 8.45
N PHE A 80 -36.32 57.06 8.98
CA PHE A 80 -36.22 56.31 10.24
C PHE A 80 -37.28 55.19 10.26
N ASN A 81 -36.90 53.96 10.65
CA ASN A 81 -37.67 52.77 11.09
C ASN A 81 -37.52 51.48 10.25
N ARG A 82 -38.07 51.42 9.04
CA ARG A 82 -37.91 50.28 8.09
C ARG A 82 -38.60 50.71 6.81
N ASP A 83 -37.82 51.17 5.88
CA ASP A 83 -38.30 51.82 4.68
C ASP A 83 -38.17 50.86 3.50
N THR A 84 -38.45 51.32 2.29
CA THR A 84 -38.20 50.56 1.06
C THR A 84 -37.88 51.57 -0.04
N VAL A 85 -36.66 51.51 -0.57
CA VAL A 85 -36.12 52.47 -1.54
C VAL A 85 -35.74 51.75 -2.83
N PHE A 86 -36.12 52.34 -3.95
CA PHE A 86 -35.66 51.99 -5.29
C PHE A 86 -35.01 53.24 -5.91
N GLY A 87 -33.82 53.10 -6.51
CA GLY A 87 -33.21 54.11 -7.37
C GLY A 87 -33.95 54.21 -8.71
N GLY A 88 -33.44 53.51 -9.72
CA GLY A 88 -34.11 53.35 -11.02
C GLY A 88 -33.17 53.20 -12.21
N ASP A 89 -33.41 53.97 -13.28
CA ASP A 89 -32.53 54.08 -14.45
C ASP A 89 -31.50 55.23 -14.19
N GLY A 90 -30.52 55.07 -13.29
CA GLY A 90 -29.69 56.18 -12.77
C GLY A 90 -28.35 55.75 -12.15
N ASN A 91 -27.49 56.72 -11.83
CA ASN A 91 -26.29 56.56 -10.99
C ASN A 91 -26.61 57.22 -9.64
N ASP A 92 -27.37 56.51 -8.82
CA ASP A 92 -28.10 57.04 -7.68
C ASP A 92 -27.27 56.99 -6.39
N THR A 93 -27.73 57.70 -5.37
CA THR A 93 -27.09 57.70 -4.04
C THR A 93 -28.15 57.51 -2.96
N ILE A 94 -28.10 56.38 -2.26
CA ILE A 94 -29.14 55.94 -1.31
C ILE A 94 -28.55 55.90 0.10
N PHE A 95 -29.14 56.67 1.03
CA PHE A 95 -28.76 56.70 2.44
C PHE A 95 -29.91 56.23 3.36
N GLY A 96 -29.66 55.13 4.06
CA GLY A 96 -30.40 54.69 5.26
C GLY A 96 -30.03 55.49 6.52
N GLU A 97 -30.39 54.98 7.70
CA GLU A 97 -30.31 55.73 8.96
C GLU A 97 -29.16 55.33 9.90
N ASN A 98 -28.63 56.32 10.62
CA ASN A 98 -27.55 56.15 11.59
C ASN A 98 -28.07 56.51 12.99
N ASN A 99 -27.81 55.67 14.00
CA ASN A 99 -28.18 55.78 15.43
C ASN A 99 -29.57 55.22 15.84
N GLY A 100 -29.96 54.06 15.29
CA GLY A 100 -30.83 53.09 15.98
C GLY A 100 -32.12 52.68 15.26
N ALA A 101 -31.97 52.02 14.10
CA ALA A 101 -33.05 51.73 13.17
C ALA A 101 -33.91 50.49 13.50
N GLY A 102 -34.76 50.14 12.52
CA GLY A 102 -35.07 48.77 12.16
C GLY A 102 -34.61 48.49 10.72
N PRO A 103 -34.89 47.28 10.18
CA PRO A 103 -34.22 46.80 8.98
C PRO A 103 -34.78 47.37 7.67
N ASP A 104 -33.96 48.10 6.92
CA ASP A 104 -34.28 48.76 5.65
C ASP A 104 -34.15 47.81 4.43
N PHE A 105 -34.70 48.25 3.28
CA PHE A 105 -34.75 47.49 2.02
C PHE A 105 -34.38 48.45 0.88
N LEU A 106 -33.17 48.33 0.35
CA LEU A 106 -32.56 49.30 -0.56
C LEU A 106 -32.19 48.61 -1.89
N PHE A 107 -32.65 49.17 -3.01
CA PHE A 107 -32.39 48.67 -4.35
C PHE A 107 -31.84 49.81 -5.21
N GLY A 108 -30.71 49.62 -5.89
CA GLY A 108 -30.21 50.52 -6.92
C GLY A 108 -31.04 50.48 -8.20
N ASP A 109 -31.29 49.25 -8.68
CA ASP A 109 -31.90 48.85 -9.95
C ASP A 109 -30.96 48.89 -11.18
N ALA A 110 -30.50 50.05 -11.70
CA ALA A 110 -29.72 50.08 -12.96
C ALA A 110 -28.86 51.35 -13.23
N GLY A 111 -27.60 51.29 -12.81
CA GLY A 111 -26.45 52.13 -13.16
C GLY A 111 -25.35 51.91 -12.13
N ASP A 112 -24.31 52.77 -12.04
CA ASP A 112 -23.28 52.62 -10.98
C ASP A 112 -23.73 53.41 -9.72
N ASP A 113 -24.21 52.70 -8.69
CA ASP A 113 -24.94 53.24 -7.53
C ASP A 113 -24.13 53.31 -6.22
N ASP A 114 -24.53 54.21 -5.30
CA ASP A 114 -23.78 54.59 -4.08
C ASP A 114 -24.71 54.39 -2.84
N ILE A 115 -24.77 53.16 -2.29
CA ILE A 115 -25.77 52.69 -1.31
C ILE A 115 -25.19 52.50 0.11
N TYR A 116 -25.87 53.04 1.12
CA TYR A 116 -25.46 52.98 2.54
C TYR A 116 -26.65 52.58 3.44
N GLY A 117 -26.61 51.43 4.10
CA GLY A 117 -27.59 50.94 5.08
C GLY A 117 -27.57 51.74 6.38
N GLY A 118 -26.74 51.31 7.35
CA GLY A 118 -26.45 52.10 8.56
C GLY A 118 -26.41 51.27 9.86
N ASP A 119 -27.10 51.73 10.90
CA ASP A 119 -27.30 50.90 12.11
C ASP A 119 -28.58 50.07 11.91
N GLY A 120 -28.50 48.84 11.38
CA GLY A 120 -29.65 48.17 10.76
C GLY A 120 -29.80 46.66 11.00
N GLY A 121 -30.11 45.98 9.91
CA GLY A 121 -30.34 44.53 9.74
C GLY A 121 -30.85 44.31 8.32
N ASP A 122 -30.14 44.93 7.38
CA ASP A 122 -30.71 45.54 6.18
C ASP A 122 -30.62 44.62 4.95
N SER A 123 -31.50 44.82 3.97
CA SER A 123 -31.47 44.10 2.70
C SER A 123 -31.09 45.07 1.60
N ILE A 124 -29.92 44.87 1.00
CA ILE A 124 -29.34 45.74 -0.02
C ILE A 124 -29.17 44.95 -1.33
N THR A 125 -29.44 45.61 -2.45
CA THR A 125 -29.13 45.11 -3.79
C THR A 125 -28.64 46.29 -4.65
N GLY A 126 -27.56 46.10 -5.38
CA GLY A 126 -27.14 46.98 -6.47
C GLY A 126 -28.09 46.84 -7.67
N GLY A 127 -27.59 46.29 -8.78
CA GLY A 127 -28.41 45.89 -9.92
C GLY A 127 -27.62 45.58 -11.19
N ASP A 128 -27.98 46.24 -12.29
CA ASP A 128 -27.20 46.28 -13.54
C ASP A 128 -26.15 47.44 -13.41
N GLY A 129 -24.97 47.24 -12.79
CA GLY A 129 -24.14 48.35 -12.27
C GLY A 129 -22.62 48.13 -12.13
N ASN A 130 -21.98 48.98 -11.32
CA ASN A 130 -20.64 48.80 -10.73
C ASN A 130 -20.71 49.48 -9.35
N ASP A 131 -21.42 48.82 -8.43
CA ASP A 131 -22.11 49.43 -7.32
C ASP A 131 -21.27 49.43 -6.05
N PHE A 132 -21.43 50.47 -5.24
CA PHE A 132 -20.88 50.52 -3.89
C PHE A 132 -22.00 50.33 -2.87
N ALA A 133 -21.90 49.31 -2.02
CA ALA A 133 -22.85 49.05 -0.95
C ALA A 133 -22.16 48.89 0.41
N GLN A 134 -22.71 49.53 1.44
CA GLN A 134 -22.22 49.40 2.82
C GLN A 134 -23.37 49.12 3.81
N GLY A 135 -23.37 47.95 4.45
CA GLY A 135 -24.32 47.58 5.52
C GLY A 135 -24.09 48.39 6.81
N ALA A 136 -22.83 48.44 7.25
CA ALA A 136 -22.27 49.21 8.37
C ALA A 136 -22.46 48.64 9.79
N GLY A 137 -23.61 48.06 10.15
CA GLY A 137 -23.89 47.81 11.57
C GLY A 137 -25.18 47.08 11.90
N GLY A 138 -25.33 45.84 11.44
CA GLY A 138 -26.54 45.06 11.63
C GLY A 138 -26.36 43.55 11.64
N THR A 139 -26.94 42.91 10.63
CA THR A 139 -26.91 41.48 10.28
C THR A 139 -27.48 41.47 8.86
N ASP A 140 -26.65 41.87 7.91
CA ASP A 140 -27.09 42.53 6.68
C ASP A 140 -27.00 41.57 5.48
N GLU A 141 -27.96 41.62 4.56
CA GLU A 141 -28.10 40.73 3.40
C GLU A 141 -27.88 41.55 2.12
N MET A 142 -26.71 41.43 1.51
CA MET A 142 -26.18 42.30 0.47
C MET A 142 -25.92 41.51 -0.81
N TYR A 143 -26.46 42.00 -1.93
CA TYR A 143 -26.19 41.48 -3.27
C TYR A 143 -25.62 42.61 -4.13
N GLY A 144 -24.60 42.31 -4.93
CA GLY A 144 -24.16 43.17 -6.02
C GLY A 144 -25.18 43.11 -7.16
N GLY A 145 -24.80 42.46 -8.27
CA GLY A 145 -25.73 42.08 -9.32
C GLY A 145 -25.03 41.59 -10.58
N THR A 146 -24.70 42.51 -11.47
CA THR A 146 -23.86 42.25 -12.65
C THR A 146 -22.98 43.46 -12.96
N GLY A 147 -21.66 43.26 -12.94
CA GLY A 147 -20.63 44.27 -13.02
C GLY A 147 -19.73 44.27 -11.78
N SER A 148 -18.66 45.06 -11.78
CA SER A 148 -17.64 45.01 -10.73
C SER A 148 -18.03 45.87 -9.53
N ASP A 149 -18.66 45.24 -8.54
CA ASP A 149 -19.25 45.87 -7.37
C ASP A 149 -18.27 45.94 -6.18
N THR A 150 -18.71 46.55 -5.09
CA THR A 150 -17.96 46.65 -3.83
C THR A 150 -18.92 46.61 -2.65
N LEU A 151 -18.95 45.49 -1.92
CA LEU A 151 -19.85 45.24 -0.79
C LEU A 151 -19.09 45.25 0.55
N GLN A 152 -19.60 45.95 1.56
CA GLN A 152 -18.98 46.08 2.88
C GLN A 152 -20.00 45.90 4.03
N GLY A 153 -19.91 44.81 4.81
CA GLY A 153 -20.76 44.57 5.99
C GLY A 153 -20.37 45.42 7.21
N ASP A 154 -19.06 45.61 7.42
CA ASP A 154 -18.38 46.23 8.58
C ASP A 154 -18.57 45.51 9.93
N SER A 155 -19.80 45.35 10.43
CA SER A 155 -20.02 44.82 11.79
C SER A 155 -21.40 44.21 12.06
N GLY A 156 -21.50 42.90 11.88
CA GLY A 156 -22.72 42.14 12.13
C GLY A 156 -22.52 40.63 12.19
N SER A 157 -23.11 39.94 11.24
CA SER A 157 -22.96 38.51 10.91
C SER A 157 -23.55 38.39 9.51
N ASP A 158 -22.81 38.95 8.56
CA ASP A 158 -23.37 39.55 7.35
C ASP A 158 -23.28 38.59 6.16
N SER A 159 -24.16 38.72 5.16
CA SER A 159 -24.27 37.82 4.02
C SER A 159 -24.08 38.60 2.73
N LEU A 160 -22.91 38.46 2.12
CA LEU A 160 -22.51 39.16 0.90
C LEU A 160 -22.50 38.17 -0.28
N PHE A 161 -23.05 38.61 -1.41
CA PHE A 161 -23.01 37.90 -2.68
C PHE A 161 -22.59 38.91 -3.75
N GLY A 162 -21.52 38.63 -4.48
CA GLY A 162 -21.09 39.42 -5.63
C GLY A 162 -22.08 39.34 -6.80
N GLY A 163 -21.74 38.60 -7.85
CA GLY A 163 -22.67 38.29 -8.94
C GLY A 163 -22.02 37.74 -10.21
N ASP A 164 -22.14 38.52 -11.28
CA ASP A 164 -21.45 38.33 -12.56
C ASP A 164 -20.38 39.46 -12.72
N ASP A 165 -19.14 39.15 -13.12
CA ASP A 165 -17.94 40.03 -13.27
C ASP A 165 -17.14 40.33 -11.95
N ASP A 166 -15.88 40.79 -12.06
CA ASP A 166 -14.88 40.81 -10.95
C ASP A 166 -15.26 41.73 -9.75
N ASP A 167 -15.39 41.19 -8.54
CA ASP A 167 -15.96 41.86 -7.35
C ASP A 167 -14.98 42.15 -6.17
N LEU A 168 -15.38 43.05 -5.26
CA LEU A 168 -14.68 43.36 -4.00
C LEU A 168 -15.59 43.25 -2.76
N LEU A 169 -15.42 42.19 -1.98
CA LEU A 169 -16.31 41.81 -0.87
C LEU A 169 -15.59 41.89 0.48
N GLN A 170 -16.14 42.62 1.45
CA GLN A 170 -15.58 42.81 2.79
C GLN A 170 -16.66 42.53 3.86
N GLY A 171 -16.55 41.39 4.59
CA GLY A 171 -17.46 41.05 5.69
C GLY A 171 -17.32 42.05 6.84
N GLY A 172 -16.17 41.99 7.52
CA GLY A 172 -15.61 43.08 8.31
C GLY A 172 -15.38 42.74 9.78
N SER A 173 -16.41 42.30 10.51
CA SER A 173 -16.27 41.80 11.89
C SER A 173 -17.56 41.18 12.43
N GLY A 174 -17.65 39.84 12.36
CA GLY A 174 -18.83 39.13 12.81
C GLY A 174 -18.64 37.62 12.86
N ALA A 175 -19.44 36.96 12.05
CA ALA A 175 -19.38 35.55 11.68
C ALA A 175 -20.10 35.54 10.33
N ASP A 176 -19.34 35.90 9.31
CA ASP A 176 -19.84 36.46 8.06
C ASP A 176 -19.87 35.36 6.98
N THR A 177 -20.66 35.55 5.92
CA THR A 177 -20.82 34.59 4.83
C THR A 177 -20.68 35.33 3.52
N ILE A 178 -19.71 34.94 2.69
CA ILE A 178 -19.36 35.64 1.45
C ILE A 178 -19.27 34.62 0.30
N PHE A 179 -19.96 34.93 -0.79
CA PHE A 179 -19.82 34.27 -2.08
C PHE A 179 -19.37 35.31 -3.10
N GLY A 180 -18.32 35.00 -3.86
CA GLY A 180 -17.89 35.76 -5.04
C GLY A 180 -18.94 35.67 -6.14
N GLY A 181 -18.75 34.73 -7.06
CA GLY A 181 -19.76 34.37 -8.06
C GLY A 181 -19.18 33.90 -9.38
N LEU A 182 -19.05 34.82 -10.33
CA LEU A 182 -18.47 34.59 -11.66
C LEU A 182 -17.48 35.73 -12.01
N GLY A 183 -16.29 35.77 -11.42
CA GLY A 183 -15.31 36.88 -11.58
C GLY A 183 -13.91 36.53 -11.07
N ASP A 184 -12.90 37.37 -11.33
CA ASP A 184 -11.58 37.24 -10.68
C ASP A 184 -11.60 38.02 -9.32
N ASP A 185 -12.20 37.44 -8.27
CA ASP A 185 -12.75 38.18 -7.12
C ASP A 185 -11.78 38.48 -5.96
N GLN A 186 -12.11 39.47 -5.13
CA GLN A 186 -11.35 39.87 -3.93
C GLN A 186 -12.22 39.85 -2.67
N ILE A 187 -12.00 38.86 -1.80
CA ILE A 187 -12.77 38.63 -0.58
C ILE A 187 -11.91 38.92 0.67
N GLU A 188 -12.43 39.68 1.64
CA GLU A 188 -11.85 39.86 2.98
C GLU A 188 -12.93 39.54 4.03
N GLY A 189 -12.81 38.39 4.73
CA GLY A 189 -13.73 37.99 5.80
C GLY A 189 -13.59 38.91 7.01
N GLY A 190 -12.53 38.70 7.81
CA GLY A 190 -12.12 39.60 8.87
C GLY A 190 -11.82 38.89 10.18
N PRO A 191 -12.07 39.53 11.35
CA PRO A 191 -11.95 38.88 12.65
C PRO A 191 -13.30 38.24 13.02
N GLY A 192 -13.50 36.97 12.67
CA GLY A 192 -14.81 36.30 12.76
C GLY A 192 -14.77 34.80 13.02
N SER A 193 -15.57 34.06 12.26
CA SER A 193 -15.65 32.60 12.14
C SER A 193 -16.44 32.35 10.86
N ASP A 194 -15.78 32.59 9.73
CA ASP A 194 -16.43 33.08 8.51
C ASP A 194 -16.52 31.99 7.43
N GLU A 195 -17.56 32.04 6.60
CA GLU A 195 -17.82 31.07 5.52
C GLU A 195 -17.62 31.76 4.16
N LEU A 196 -16.54 31.42 3.45
CA LEU A 196 -16.05 32.15 2.27
C LEU A 196 -15.95 31.20 1.06
N HIS A 197 -16.53 31.60 -0.07
CA HIS A 197 -16.52 30.85 -1.34
C HIS A 197 -16.13 31.79 -2.48
N GLY A 198 -15.20 31.37 -3.35
CA GLY A 198 -14.90 32.07 -4.60
C GLY A 198 -15.98 31.84 -5.67
N ASP A 199 -16.34 30.58 -5.89
CA ASP A 199 -17.20 30.03 -6.95
C ASP A 199 -16.48 29.91 -8.34
N ASP A 200 -16.95 30.52 -9.44
CA ASP A 200 -16.33 30.37 -10.79
C ASP A 200 -15.30 31.50 -11.05
N GLY A 201 -14.09 31.43 -10.46
CA GLY A 201 -13.16 32.57 -10.46
C GLY A 201 -11.67 32.27 -10.60
N ALA A 202 -10.82 33.22 -10.20
CA ALA A 202 -9.37 33.10 -10.07
C ALA A 202 -8.93 34.02 -8.91
N ASP A 203 -9.31 33.59 -7.71
CA ASP A 203 -9.75 34.50 -6.66
C ASP A 203 -8.66 34.81 -5.64
N THR A 204 -8.86 35.89 -4.89
CA THR A 204 -7.98 36.30 -3.79
C THR A 204 -8.78 36.46 -2.51
N ILE A 205 -8.77 35.41 -1.68
CA ILE A 205 -9.52 35.37 -0.41
C ILE A 205 -8.57 35.63 0.76
N SER A 206 -8.93 36.59 1.61
CA SER A 206 -8.31 36.81 2.91
C SER A 206 -9.30 36.44 4.01
N MET A 207 -9.12 35.26 4.63
CA MET A 207 -9.97 34.81 5.74
C MET A 207 -9.91 35.80 6.90
N GLY A 208 -8.70 36.07 7.38
CA GLY A 208 -8.47 36.95 8.52
C GLY A 208 -8.14 36.13 9.77
N GLY A 209 -8.91 36.29 10.84
CA GLY A 209 -8.58 35.65 12.11
C GLY A 209 -9.80 35.15 12.87
N GLY A 210 -10.17 33.90 12.61
CA GLY A 210 -11.33 33.26 13.21
C GLY A 210 -11.17 31.76 13.45
N ASN A 211 -12.08 31.03 12.83
CA ASN A 211 -12.29 29.59 12.86
C ASN A 211 -13.11 29.31 11.61
N ASP A 212 -12.41 29.28 10.47
CA ASP A 212 -12.95 29.75 9.20
C ASP A 212 -13.19 28.57 8.23
N THR A 213 -14.12 28.73 7.30
CA THR A 213 -14.48 27.71 6.30
C THR A 213 -14.34 28.33 4.93
N VAL A 214 -13.41 27.81 4.13
CA VAL A 214 -13.07 28.38 2.83
C VAL A 214 -13.05 27.34 1.72
N PHE A 215 -13.60 27.75 0.58
CA PHE A 215 -13.47 27.08 -0.70
C PHE A 215 -13.00 28.12 -1.72
N GLY A 216 -12.06 27.74 -2.59
CA GLY A 216 -11.75 28.49 -3.81
C GLY A 216 -12.90 28.31 -4.80
N GLY A 217 -12.65 27.52 -5.84
CA GLY A 217 -13.70 26.94 -6.67
C GLY A 217 -13.21 26.38 -8.00
N ASP A 218 -13.55 27.05 -9.09
CA ASP A 218 -13.34 26.58 -10.47
C ASP A 218 -12.18 27.35 -11.18
N GLY A 219 -11.06 27.62 -10.50
CA GLY A 219 -9.87 28.30 -11.07
C GLY A 219 -8.54 28.14 -10.32
N ASP A 220 -7.54 28.99 -10.61
CA ASP A 220 -6.19 28.99 -10.00
C ASP A 220 -6.15 29.99 -8.81
N ASP A 221 -6.58 29.61 -7.59
CA ASP A 221 -6.91 30.54 -6.50
C ASP A 221 -5.77 30.84 -5.49
N LEU A 222 -5.91 31.95 -4.75
CA LEU A 222 -4.98 32.41 -3.72
C LEU A 222 -5.67 32.77 -2.40
N ILE A 223 -5.56 31.89 -1.40
CA ILE A 223 -6.26 32.01 -0.11
C ILE A 223 -5.26 32.21 1.04
N LEU A 224 -5.46 33.23 1.90
CA LEU A 224 -4.42 33.73 2.83
C LEU A 224 -4.93 34.33 4.17
N ASP A 225 -4.45 33.85 5.34
CA ASP A 225 -4.32 34.70 6.54
C ASP A 225 -3.15 35.70 6.40
N VAL A 226 -3.37 36.75 5.60
CA VAL A 226 -2.65 38.03 5.76
C VAL A 226 -3.51 39.22 5.38
N THR A 227 -4.12 39.87 6.38
CA THR A 227 -4.85 41.16 6.23
C THR A 227 -4.22 42.10 5.19
N PRO A 228 -4.85 42.31 4.01
CA PRO A 228 -4.28 43.09 2.94
C PRO A 228 -4.18 44.58 3.29
N ALA A 229 -3.25 45.28 2.62
CA ALA A 229 -3.02 46.70 2.89
C ALA A 229 -3.97 47.63 2.11
N GLN A 230 -5.29 47.44 2.28
CA GLN A 230 -6.40 48.37 1.96
C GLN A 230 -6.28 49.14 0.61
N PRO A 231 -7.04 48.74 -0.44
CA PRO A 231 -7.07 49.43 -1.74
C PRO A 231 -7.41 50.93 -1.68
N TYR A 232 -7.18 51.64 -2.79
CA TYR A 232 -7.41 53.09 -2.90
C TYR A 232 -8.35 53.39 -4.07
N ALA A 233 -9.49 54.03 -3.78
CA ALA A 233 -10.63 54.12 -4.69
C ALA A 233 -10.33 54.68 -6.10
N PRO A 234 -11.04 54.22 -7.16
CA PRO A 234 -10.72 54.55 -8.55
C PRO A 234 -11.05 56.00 -8.99
N GLY A 235 -10.72 56.32 -10.25
CA GLY A 235 -11.11 57.58 -10.90
C GLY A 235 -10.66 57.70 -12.36
N THR A 236 -11.61 57.58 -13.30
CA THR A 236 -11.36 57.49 -14.74
C THR A 236 -10.92 58.82 -15.39
N PRO A 237 -10.07 58.78 -16.44
CA PRO A 237 -10.51 59.30 -17.76
C PRO A 237 -9.81 58.66 -19.00
N ALA A 238 -10.28 59.00 -20.21
CA ALA A 238 -9.99 58.24 -21.44
C ALA A 238 -9.18 58.92 -22.58
N ASN A 239 -8.59 58.06 -23.44
CA ASN A 239 -8.38 58.17 -24.91
C ASN A 239 -7.36 59.17 -25.58
N GLY A 240 -6.29 58.62 -26.22
CA GLY A 240 -5.96 58.93 -27.65
C GLY A 240 -4.52 59.39 -28.10
N ASP A 241 -3.79 58.50 -28.82
CA ASP A 241 -2.67 58.74 -29.79
C ASP A 241 -1.36 59.41 -29.30
N PHE A 242 -0.10 59.04 -29.63
CA PHE A 242 0.68 57.81 -29.99
C PHE A 242 2.10 58.31 -30.44
N ILE A 243 3.19 57.60 -30.83
CA ILE A 243 3.74 56.24 -31.07
C ILE A 243 5.30 56.47 -31.05
N ALA A 244 6.26 55.55 -30.86
CA ALA A 244 6.42 54.19 -30.31
C ALA A 244 7.95 53.87 -30.36
N ASN A 245 8.51 53.02 -29.47
CA ASN A 245 9.81 52.33 -29.69
C ASN A 245 10.15 51.17 -28.73
N LEU A 246 9.24 50.81 -27.83
CA LEU A 246 9.01 49.38 -27.57
C LEU A 246 8.12 48.84 -28.71
N ASN A 247 8.27 47.58 -29.10
CA ASN A 247 7.46 46.99 -30.17
C ASN A 247 6.09 46.58 -29.61
N GLY A 248 5.10 47.45 -29.76
CA GLY A 248 3.71 47.25 -29.31
C GLY A 248 3.19 48.44 -28.50
N TRP A 249 4.01 48.93 -27.56
CA TRP A 249 3.65 50.00 -26.63
C TRP A 249 3.74 51.43 -27.19
N THR A 250 2.82 52.28 -26.74
CA THR A 250 2.62 53.66 -27.18
C THR A 250 2.44 54.62 -26.00
N PRO A 251 3.17 55.76 -25.94
CA PRO A 251 2.96 56.80 -24.92
C PRO A 251 1.86 57.81 -25.31
N VAL A 252 1.28 58.47 -24.30
CA VAL A 252 0.26 59.54 -24.41
C VAL A 252 0.88 60.94 -24.22
N LYS A 253 0.27 62.01 -24.77
CA LYS A 253 0.53 63.42 -24.37
C LYS A 253 -0.57 64.42 -24.78
N PRO A 254 -1.04 65.32 -23.90
CA PRO A 254 -2.13 66.27 -24.20
C PRO A 254 -1.76 67.43 -25.14
N THR A 255 -2.76 67.91 -25.90
CA THR A 255 -2.58 68.92 -26.96
C THR A 255 -2.46 70.36 -26.45
N GLY A 256 -1.25 70.94 -26.47
CA GLY A 256 -1.10 72.41 -26.40
C GLY A 256 0.31 72.99 -26.16
N GLY A 257 1.21 72.24 -25.53
CA GLY A 257 2.50 72.76 -25.06
C GLY A 257 3.63 72.77 -26.11
N THR A 258 4.29 73.91 -26.32
CA THR A 258 5.52 74.00 -27.14
C THR A 258 6.77 73.80 -26.26
N GLY A 259 7.09 72.55 -25.95
CA GLY A 259 8.29 72.11 -25.18
C GLY A 259 9.46 71.60 -26.06
N PRO A 260 10.65 71.33 -25.48
CA PRO A 260 11.84 70.91 -26.21
C PRO A 260 11.85 69.42 -26.61
N VAL A 261 12.70 69.09 -27.59
CA VAL A 261 12.84 67.74 -28.17
C VAL A 261 13.77 66.87 -27.32
N TRP A 262 13.29 65.71 -26.89
CA TRP A 262 14.08 64.65 -26.24
C TRP A 262 15.12 64.02 -27.19
N THR A 263 16.27 63.60 -26.65
CA THR A 263 17.33 62.92 -27.41
C THR A 263 17.66 61.56 -26.81
N ALA A 264 17.48 60.50 -27.61
CA ALA A 264 17.56 59.11 -27.17
C ALA A 264 18.95 58.65 -26.67
N VAL A 265 18.91 57.66 -25.78
CA VAL A 265 20.02 56.74 -25.45
C VAL A 265 19.58 55.34 -25.88
N ASN A 266 20.48 54.53 -26.43
CA ASN A 266 20.13 53.17 -26.89
C ASN A 266 20.00 52.21 -25.69
N GLY A 267 18.84 51.58 -25.49
CA GLY A 267 18.74 50.39 -24.62
C GLY A 267 17.37 50.08 -24.01
N GLY A 268 16.43 49.53 -24.80
CA GLY A 268 15.37 48.60 -24.34
C GLY A 268 14.20 49.15 -23.52
N ALA A 269 14.44 50.00 -22.51
CA ALA A 269 13.47 50.29 -21.45
C ALA A 269 12.72 51.64 -21.62
N ALA A 270 11.52 51.72 -21.06
CA ALA A 270 10.75 52.96 -20.92
C ALA A 270 11.07 53.67 -19.59
N ARG A 271 10.88 55.00 -19.55
CA ARG A 271 11.13 55.85 -18.37
C ARG A 271 9.97 56.79 -18.12
N LEU A 272 9.44 56.80 -16.90
CA LEU A 272 8.40 57.72 -16.43
C LEU A 272 9.02 58.78 -15.50
N ASN A 273 8.69 60.06 -15.68
CA ASN A 273 9.36 61.17 -14.99
C ASN A 273 8.46 62.41 -14.76
N SER A 274 8.77 63.20 -13.73
CA SER A 274 7.95 64.33 -13.25
C SER A 274 7.97 65.61 -14.09
N ALA A 275 8.74 65.67 -15.19
CA ALA A 275 8.75 66.85 -16.06
C ALA A 275 7.53 66.93 -17.01
N ASP A 276 6.83 65.81 -17.22
CA ASP A 276 5.76 65.69 -18.19
C ASP A 276 4.34 65.91 -17.60
N GLU A 277 4.17 65.74 -16.29
CA GLU A 277 2.90 65.92 -15.56
C GLU A 277 2.29 67.33 -15.65
N ALA A 278 3.06 68.35 -16.06
CA ALA A 278 2.61 69.75 -16.12
C ALA A 278 1.45 70.03 -17.13
N ALA A 279 0.89 69.00 -17.75
CA ALA A 279 -0.32 69.04 -18.55
C ALA A 279 -1.28 67.83 -18.34
N GLY A 280 -0.89 66.80 -17.56
CA GLY A 280 -1.67 65.59 -17.26
C GLY A 280 -1.46 64.40 -18.23
N GLY A 281 -1.22 63.20 -17.69
CA GLY A 281 -1.38 61.92 -18.39
C GLY A 281 -0.35 61.55 -19.48
N ASP A 282 0.90 61.26 -19.11
CA ASP A 282 1.91 60.65 -20.01
C ASP A 282 2.21 59.20 -19.53
N GLY A 283 1.25 58.28 -19.69
CA GLY A 283 1.40 56.84 -19.41
C GLY A 283 1.86 56.00 -20.61
N LEU A 284 2.06 54.69 -20.41
CA LEU A 284 2.24 53.68 -21.48
C LEU A 284 0.93 52.94 -21.73
N GLN A 285 0.64 52.60 -22.99
CA GLN A 285 -0.47 51.69 -23.34
C GLN A 285 -0.04 50.70 -24.44
N GLN A 286 -0.60 49.50 -24.46
CA GLN A 286 -0.57 48.58 -25.61
C GLN A 286 -1.89 47.82 -25.75
N ALA A 287 -2.47 47.84 -26.94
CA ALA A 287 -3.49 46.86 -27.34
C ALA A 287 -2.86 45.49 -27.65
N ILE A 288 -3.42 44.42 -27.08
CA ILE A 288 -2.99 43.03 -27.15
C ILE A 288 -4.14 42.20 -27.74
N THR A 289 -3.84 41.10 -28.44
CA THR A 289 -4.88 40.18 -28.93
C THR A 289 -5.02 39.01 -27.97
N THR A 290 -6.15 39.00 -27.30
CA THR A 290 -6.63 38.03 -26.31
C THR A 290 -7.68 37.11 -26.93
N THR A 291 -8.12 36.11 -26.16
CA THR A 291 -9.23 35.21 -26.52
C THR A 291 -10.31 35.38 -25.46
N PRO A 292 -11.59 35.65 -25.82
CA PRO A 292 -12.66 35.77 -24.84
C PRO A 292 -12.81 34.50 -24.00
N GLY A 293 -12.87 34.62 -22.67
CA GLY A 293 -12.91 33.48 -21.74
C GLY A 293 -11.62 32.66 -21.76
N VAL A 294 -10.48 33.35 -21.66
CA VAL A 294 -9.15 32.79 -21.41
C VAL A 294 -8.40 33.78 -20.52
N GLU A 295 -7.75 33.26 -19.49
CA GLU A 295 -7.02 34.03 -18.48
C GLU A 295 -5.57 34.34 -18.96
N TYR A 296 -4.99 35.46 -18.50
CA TYR A 296 -3.77 36.04 -19.05
C TYR A 296 -2.84 36.73 -18.03
N SER A 297 -2.02 35.94 -17.32
CA SER A 297 -0.92 36.50 -16.51
C SER A 297 -0.01 37.50 -17.25
N LEU A 298 0.04 38.73 -16.72
CA LEU A 298 0.76 39.90 -17.21
C LEU A 298 1.88 40.30 -16.24
N THR A 299 3.13 40.03 -16.62
CA THR A 299 4.32 40.44 -15.84
C THR A 299 4.93 41.75 -16.34
N VAL A 300 5.08 42.74 -15.47
CA VAL A 300 5.72 44.05 -15.73
C VAL A 300 6.99 44.20 -14.89
N ASN A 301 8.16 44.21 -15.52
CA ASN A 301 9.44 44.46 -14.81
C ASN A 301 9.65 45.96 -14.57
N ALA A 302 9.50 46.41 -13.32
CA ALA A 302 9.65 47.79 -12.89
C ALA A 302 10.87 47.98 -11.95
N SER A 303 11.62 49.06 -12.12
CA SER A 303 12.75 49.39 -11.21
C SER A 303 12.98 50.88 -11.00
N GLU A 304 13.46 51.27 -9.82
CA GLU A 304 13.94 52.64 -9.55
C GLU A 304 15.49 52.68 -9.56
N GLY A 305 16.04 53.56 -10.41
CA GLY A 305 17.48 53.61 -10.69
C GLY A 305 18.15 54.95 -10.40
N GLY A 306 17.98 55.53 -9.20
CA GLY A 306 18.66 56.78 -8.84
C GLY A 306 18.67 57.12 -7.34
N GLY A 307 19.84 57.03 -6.71
CA GLY A 307 20.04 57.21 -5.26
C GLY A 307 19.72 58.63 -4.72
N ALA A 308 18.44 58.94 -4.53
CA ALA A 308 17.96 60.24 -4.05
C ALA A 308 16.63 60.21 -3.26
N VAL A 309 16.26 59.06 -2.66
CA VAL A 309 15.16 58.95 -1.68
C VAL A 309 13.81 59.42 -2.24
N GLY A 310 13.33 58.68 -3.23
CA GLY A 310 11.93 58.59 -3.60
C GLY A 310 11.37 57.19 -3.33
N ALA A 311 10.07 57.05 -3.55
CA ALA A 311 9.44 55.80 -3.93
C ALA A 311 8.40 56.15 -4.99
N HIS A 312 8.31 55.33 -6.03
CA HIS A 312 7.40 55.52 -7.15
C HIS A 312 6.30 54.46 -7.11
N THR A 313 5.06 54.92 -7.07
CA THR A 313 3.91 54.06 -7.33
C THR A 313 3.89 53.75 -8.83
N VAL A 314 3.59 52.50 -9.17
CA VAL A 314 3.15 52.06 -10.50
C VAL A 314 1.68 51.73 -10.37
N LEU A 315 0.87 52.14 -11.34
CA LEU A 315 -0.48 51.61 -11.53
C LEU A 315 -0.48 50.92 -12.90
N ILE A 316 -0.84 49.65 -12.92
CA ILE A 316 -1.05 48.82 -14.11
C ILE A 316 -2.57 48.60 -14.18
N GLU A 317 -3.15 48.75 -15.36
CA GLU A 317 -4.59 48.56 -15.58
C GLU A 317 -4.76 47.76 -16.87
N VAL A 318 -5.71 46.84 -16.89
CA VAL A 318 -6.07 46.05 -18.05
C VAL A 318 -7.46 46.53 -18.48
N ILE A 319 -7.60 46.93 -19.73
CA ILE A 319 -8.82 47.62 -20.22
C ILE A 319 -9.36 46.85 -21.42
N ASP A 320 -10.65 46.59 -21.50
CA ASP A 320 -11.24 45.76 -22.55
C ASP A 320 -11.38 46.51 -23.91
N SER A 321 -12.28 46.07 -24.81
CA SER A 321 -12.65 46.74 -26.06
C SER A 321 -13.88 47.68 -25.98
N ASN A 322 -14.61 47.69 -24.87
CA ASN A 322 -15.69 48.63 -24.52
C ASN A 322 -15.16 49.91 -23.83
N ASP A 323 -13.94 49.85 -23.24
CA ASP A 323 -13.22 50.86 -22.41
C ASP A 323 -13.33 50.59 -20.88
N ASP A 324 -13.75 49.37 -20.48
CA ASP A 324 -13.97 48.88 -19.09
C ASP A 324 -12.66 48.34 -18.47
N ILE A 325 -12.45 48.40 -17.14
CA ILE A 325 -11.17 48.00 -16.48
C ILE A 325 -11.26 46.59 -15.86
N ILE A 326 -10.87 45.59 -16.63
CA ILE A 326 -10.90 44.15 -16.29
C ILE A 326 -9.57 43.71 -15.62
N ALA A 327 -9.35 44.16 -14.38
CA ALA A 327 -8.15 44.04 -13.53
C ALA A 327 -7.20 45.25 -13.45
N SER A 328 -6.66 45.50 -12.25
CA SER A 328 -5.63 46.52 -12.00
C SER A 328 -4.69 46.18 -10.84
N LEU A 329 -3.46 46.70 -10.88
CA LEU A 329 -2.43 46.50 -9.86
C LEU A 329 -1.70 47.80 -9.52
N THR A 330 -1.72 48.18 -8.24
CA THR A 330 -0.99 49.34 -7.71
C THR A 330 0.18 48.91 -6.82
N ALA A 331 1.42 49.22 -7.20
CA ALA A 331 2.63 48.76 -6.48
C ALA A 331 3.65 49.88 -6.23
N VAL A 332 4.32 49.89 -5.08
CA VAL A 332 5.29 50.93 -4.69
C VAL A 332 6.74 50.43 -4.81
N ILE A 333 7.47 50.95 -5.81
CA ILE A 333 8.91 50.68 -6.01
C ILE A 333 9.72 51.71 -5.22
N ASN A 334 10.63 51.27 -4.34
CA ASN A 334 11.53 52.15 -3.59
C ASN A 334 12.92 52.26 -4.25
N ASP A 335 13.66 53.35 -3.97
CA ASP A 335 15.02 53.64 -4.48
C ASP A 335 15.97 52.42 -4.41
N GLY A 336 16.27 51.86 -5.58
CA GLY A 336 17.16 50.71 -5.77
C GLY A 336 16.47 49.33 -5.85
N GLN A 337 15.14 49.25 -5.73
CA GLN A 337 14.39 48.03 -6.00
C GLN A 337 14.24 47.75 -7.50
N THR A 338 14.07 46.47 -7.81
CA THR A 338 13.51 45.95 -9.06
C THR A 338 12.48 44.91 -8.65
N LEU A 339 11.26 45.04 -9.12
CA LEU A 339 10.18 44.08 -8.93
C LEU A 339 9.66 43.66 -10.30
N ASP A 340 9.36 42.38 -10.43
CA ASP A 340 8.46 41.88 -11.46
C ASP A 340 7.06 41.92 -10.83
N LEU A 341 6.17 42.72 -11.42
CA LEU A 341 4.80 42.91 -10.96
C LEU A 341 3.90 42.03 -11.84
N THR A 342 3.27 41.02 -11.27
CA THR A 342 2.34 40.13 -11.98
C THR A 342 0.91 40.52 -11.68
N LEU A 343 0.07 40.52 -12.71
CA LEU A 343 -1.38 40.72 -12.64
C LEU A 343 -2.02 39.67 -13.55
N ASN A 344 -2.83 38.77 -13.01
CA ASN A 344 -3.70 37.89 -13.80
C ASN A 344 -4.92 38.69 -14.30
N TYR A 345 -5.65 38.16 -15.28
CA TYR A 345 -6.96 38.68 -15.71
C TYR A 345 -7.67 37.74 -16.68
N MET A 346 -8.96 37.55 -16.48
CA MET A 346 -9.87 37.01 -17.48
C MET A 346 -10.10 37.97 -18.64
N ALA A 347 -9.80 37.54 -19.87
CA ALA A 347 -10.07 38.36 -21.04
C ALA A 347 -11.55 38.31 -21.45
N THR A 348 -12.34 39.31 -21.06
CA THR A 348 -13.76 39.45 -21.48
C THR A 348 -13.92 39.60 -23.00
N THR A 349 -12.98 40.29 -23.67
CA THR A 349 -13.05 40.59 -25.11
C THR A 349 -11.75 40.27 -25.87
N ALA A 350 -11.86 40.10 -27.20
CA ALA A 350 -10.76 39.64 -28.06
C ALA A 350 -9.68 40.71 -28.41
N LEU A 351 -9.70 41.86 -27.74
CA LEU A 351 -8.77 42.97 -27.95
C LEU A 351 -8.67 43.85 -26.69
N THR A 352 -7.86 43.39 -25.74
CA THR A 352 -7.58 44.09 -24.48
C THR A 352 -6.46 45.12 -24.64
N THR A 353 -6.41 46.16 -23.80
CA THR A 353 -5.47 47.27 -23.78
C THR A 353 -4.86 47.43 -22.39
N VAL A 354 -3.60 47.02 -22.23
CA VAL A 354 -2.88 47.23 -20.97
C VAL A 354 -2.35 48.67 -20.89
N ARG A 355 -2.57 49.33 -19.76
CA ARG A 355 -2.16 50.71 -19.40
C ARG A 355 -1.21 50.67 -18.20
N ILE A 356 -0.18 51.52 -18.19
CA ILE A 356 0.80 51.62 -17.09
C ILE A 356 1.14 53.10 -16.81
N THR A 357 1.00 53.53 -15.56
CA THR A 357 1.21 54.92 -15.10
C THR A 357 2.06 55.00 -13.81
N ASN A 358 2.35 56.22 -13.33
CA ASN A 358 3.10 56.48 -12.10
C ASN A 358 2.49 57.68 -11.36
N PRO A 359 1.53 57.47 -10.43
CA PRO A 359 0.71 58.55 -9.89
C PRO A 359 1.38 59.43 -8.80
N THR A 360 2.54 59.06 -8.25
CA THR A 360 3.13 59.75 -7.07
C THR A 360 4.38 60.61 -7.34
N SER A 361 4.63 61.00 -8.60
CA SER A 361 5.89 61.62 -9.08
C SER A 361 6.16 63.08 -8.64
N THR A 362 5.92 63.42 -7.37
CA THR A 362 5.95 64.81 -6.86
C THR A 362 7.35 65.45 -6.71
N ALA A 363 8.44 64.75 -7.06
CA ALA A 363 9.82 65.17 -6.84
C ALA A 363 10.52 65.74 -8.09
N THR A 364 11.33 66.80 -7.92
CA THR A 364 12.01 67.47 -9.06
C THR A 364 13.34 66.82 -9.47
N ILE A 365 13.32 66.11 -10.60
CA ILE A 365 14.46 65.82 -11.51
C ILE A 365 15.61 64.97 -10.91
N SER A 366 15.61 63.67 -11.23
CA SER A 366 16.74 62.88 -11.79
C SER A 366 16.70 61.38 -11.46
N THR A 367 15.71 60.95 -10.68
CA THR A 367 15.31 59.56 -10.49
C THR A 367 14.18 59.26 -11.50
N ASP A 368 14.31 58.17 -12.24
CA ASP A 368 13.31 57.76 -13.24
C ASP A 368 12.86 56.33 -12.89
N LEU A 369 11.55 56.10 -12.81
CA LEU A 369 10.97 54.74 -12.81
C LEU A 369 11.21 54.13 -14.20
N LEU A 370 11.70 52.89 -14.23
CA LEU A 370 12.23 52.22 -15.41
C LEU A 370 11.49 50.90 -15.66
N ILE A 371 10.68 50.83 -16.73
CA ILE A 371 10.02 49.59 -17.15
C ILE A 371 10.92 48.88 -18.18
N ASN A 372 11.43 47.70 -17.84
CA ASN A 372 12.46 46.99 -18.63
C ASN A 372 11.90 45.89 -19.54
N GLY A 373 10.69 45.43 -19.24
CA GLY A 373 9.97 44.42 -20.01
C GLY A 373 8.52 44.36 -19.56
N VAL A 374 7.66 43.93 -20.48
CA VAL A 374 6.32 43.43 -20.16
C VAL A 374 6.12 42.15 -20.96
N SER A 375 5.63 41.11 -20.30
CA SER A 375 5.23 39.84 -20.89
C SER A 375 3.78 39.55 -20.54
N GLN A 376 3.03 39.00 -21.49
CA GLN A 376 1.72 38.44 -21.27
C GLN A 376 1.79 36.99 -21.75
N THR A 377 1.32 36.07 -20.92
CA THR A 377 1.18 34.65 -21.23
C THR A 377 -0.31 34.35 -21.18
N ALA A 378 -0.85 33.54 -22.10
CA ALA A 378 -2.15 32.94 -21.86
C ALA A 378 -1.92 31.86 -20.79
N LEU A 379 -2.54 32.00 -19.64
CA LEU A 379 -2.69 30.85 -18.77
C LEU A 379 -3.71 29.91 -19.41
N ILE A 380 -3.63 28.68 -18.95
CA ILE A 380 -4.68 27.67 -19.12
C ILE A 380 -4.96 27.36 -17.66
N PRO A 381 -6.18 27.63 -17.14
CA PRO A 381 -6.53 27.21 -15.79
C PRO A 381 -6.12 25.76 -15.63
N THR A 382 -5.16 25.61 -14.74
CA THR A 382 -4.71 24.32 -14.22
C THR A 382 -5.61 23.90 -13.07
N ASN A 383 -6.19 24.92 -12.43
CA ASN A 383 -6.86 24.95 -11.16
C ASN A 383 -5.89 24.56 -10.02
N ASP A 384 -4.62 24.97 -10.14
CA ASP A 384 -3.54 24.66 -9.18
C ASP A 384 -3.54 25.68 -8.01
N ASP A 385 -4.24 25.38 -6.92
CA ASP A 385 -4.50 26.29 -5.80
C ASP A 385 -3.32 26.48 -4.81
N VAL A 386 -3.30 27.63 -4.11
CA VAL A 386 -2.41 27.87 -2.97
C VAL A 386 -3.17 28.49 -1.78
N ILE A 387 -3.31 27.72 -0.70
CA ILE A 387 -4.13 28.05 0.47
C ILE A 387 -3.30 28.05 1.76
N GLN A 388 -3.36 29.14 2.52
CA GLN A 388 -2.76 29.25 3.87
C GLN A 388 -3.83 29.64 4.90
N ALA A 389 -4.36 28.65 5.64
CA ALA A 389 -5.44 28.82 6.63
C ALA A 389 -4.99 29.69 7.82
N GLY A 390 -3.93 29.29 8.53
CA GLY A 390 -3.19 30.13 9.46
C GLY A 390 -3.31 29.73 10.93
N ALA A 391 -4.30 30.25 11.64
CA ALA A 391 -4.34 30.14 13.11
C ALA A 391 -5.76 30.07 13.69
N GLY A 392 -6.50 29.03 13.34
CA GLY A 392 -7.86 28.77 13.82
C GLY A 392 -8.12 27.31 14.22
N ASN A 393 -9.15 26.72 13.61
CA ASN A 393 -9.49 25.31 13.53
C ASN A 393 -10.35 25.28 12.25
N ASP A 394 -9.68 25.15 11.12
CA ASP A 394 -10.19 25.70 9.87
C ASP A 394 -10.56 24.57 8.90
N VAL A 395 -11.50 24.84 7.99
CA VAL A 395 -12.03 23.85 7.04
C VAL A 395 -11.75 24.34 5.62
N VAL A 396 -10.97 23.57 4.87
CA VAL A 396 -10.42 23.98 3.57
C VAL A 396 -10.71 22.93 2.50
N GLY A 397 -11.32 23.34 1.40
CA GLY A 397 -11.30 22.59 0.15
C GLY A 397 -10.66 23.41 -0.97
N ALA A 398 -9.75 22.78 -1.73
CA ALA A 398 -9.32 23.28 -3.05
C ALA A 398 -10.34 22.83 -4.12
N GLY A 399 -9.95 22.06 -5.15
CA GLY A 399 -10.89 21.73 -6.25
C GLY A 399 -10.56 20.52 -7.13
N GLU A 400 -10.73 20.68 -8.44
CA GLU A 400 -9.90 19.93 -9.39
C GLU A 400 -8.59 20.72 -9.50
N GLY A 401 -7.40 20.12 -9.40
CA GLY A 401 -6.17 20.90 -9.27
C GLY A 401 -4.84 20.13 -9.21
N ASN A 402 -3.83 20.71 -8.53
CA ASN A 402 -2.55 20.10 -8.07
C ASN A 402 -2.02 20.91 -6.87
N ASP A 403 -2.72 20.82 -5.74
CA ASP A 403 -2.92 21.98 -4.86
C ASP A 403 -1.94 22.05 -3.68
N GLN A 404 -1.81 23.22 -3.05
CA GLN A 404 -0.94 23.43 -1.89
C GLN A 404 -1.70 24.04 -0.71
N LEU A 405 -2.08 23.20 0.24
CA LEU A 405 -2.85 23.57 1.44
C LEU A 405 -1.96 23.55 2.69
N PHE A 406 -2.02 24.60 3.50
CA PHE A 406 -1.31 24.72 4.77
C PHE A 406 -2.27 25.15 5.90
N GLY A 407 -2.48 24.31 6.91
CA GLY A 407 -3.23 24.64 8.13
C GLY A 407 -2.48 25.63 9.02
N GLU A 408 -1.18 25.34 9.25
CA GLU A 408 -0.24 25.99 10.17
C GLU A 408 -0.48 25.71 11.68
N ALA A 409 -1.63 26.07 12.28
CA ALA A 409 -1.81 25.98 13.73
C ALA A 409 -3.27 25.99 14.23
N GLY A 410 -3.94 24.84 14.18
CA GLY A 410 -5.30 24.63 14.66
C GLY A 410 -5.58 23.19 15.13
N ASP A 411 -6.81 22.72 15.01
CA ASP A 411 -7.08 21.31 14.72
C ASP A 411 -7.93 21.38 13.43
N ASP A 412 -7.31 21.17 12.26
CA ASP A 412 -7.79 21.60 10.94
C ASP A 412 -8.37 20.44 10.09
N ASP A 413 -9.18 20.74 9.06
CA ASP A 413 -9.83 19.78 8.15
C ASP A 413 -9.54 20.19 6.69
N LEU A 414 -8.58 19.53 6.03
CA LEU A 414 -7.99 19.93 4.74
C LEU A 414 -8.28 18.89 3.64
N SER A 415 -8.74 19.32 2.46
CA SER A 415 -9.01 18.43 1.32
C SER A 415 -8.53 19.00 -0.03
N GLY A 416 -7.72 18.22 -0.76
CA GLY A 416 -7.33 18.51 -2.15
C GLY A 416 -8.45 18.22 -3.15
N GLN A 417 -8.89 16.95 -3.18
CA GLN A 417 -10.00 16.34 -3.95
C GLN A 417 -9.63 15.67 -5.29
N GLN A 418 -9.16 16.41 -6.31
CA GLN A 418 -8.87 15.84 -7.63
C GLN A 418 -7.57 16.43 -8.22
N GLY A 419 -6.40 15.88 -7.88
CA GLY A 419 -5.14 16.49 -8.31
C GLY A 419 -3.88 15.63 -8.19
N ASN A 420 -2.83 16.23 -7.64
CA ASN A 420 -1.55 15.61 -7.24
C ASN A 420 -1.03 16.49 -6.08
N ASP A 421 -1.73 16.41 -4.96
CA ASP A 421 -1.89 17.54 -4.04
C ASP A 421 -0.86 17.50 -2.91
N THR A 422 -0.61 18.64 -2.28
CA THR A 422 0.33 18.78 -1.17
C THR A 422 -0.35 19.45 0.02
N LEU A 423 -0.76 18.64 0.99
CA LEU A 423 -1.43 19.09 2.21
C LEU A 423 -0.45 19.09 3.37
N THR A 424 -0.51 20.11 4.23
CA THR A 424 0.22 20.17 5.50
C THR A 424 -0.71 20.69 6.59
N GLY A 425 -0.92 19.94 7.67
CA GLY A 425 -1.60 20.40 8.88
C GLY A 425 -0.73 21.42 9.63
N GLY A 426 -0.16 21.04 10.76
CA GLY A 426 1.09 21.63 11.23
C GLY A 426 1.35 21.49 12.73
N ILE A 427 0.44 21.96 13.56
CA ILE A 427 0.48 21.85 15.03
C ILE A 427 -0.96 21.72 15.50
N GLY A 428 -1.45 20.48 15.65
CA GLY A 428 -2.88 20.25 15.81
C GLY A 428 -3.31 18.82 16.09
N ASN A 429 -4.53 18.51 15.67
CA ASN A 429 -5.05 17.14 15.63
C ASN A 429 -5.81 17.05 14.31
N ASP A 430 -5.05 17.19 13.23
CA ASP A 430 -5.50 17.62 11.93
C ASP A 430 -6.04 16.45 11.11
N THR A 431 -6.97 16.73 10.20
CA THR A 431 -7.55 15.73 9.30
C THR A 431 -7.26 16.12 7.86
N LEU A 432 -6.51 15.29 7.15
CA LEU A 432 -6.06 15.55 5.77
C LEU A 432 -6.64 14.50 4.81
N TYR A 433 -7.21 14.95 3.70
CA TYR A 433 -7.68 14.11 2.60
C TYR A 433 -7.01 14.52 1.29
N GLY A 434 -6.27 13.61 0.65
CA GLY A 434 -5.80 13.76 -0.73
C GLY A 434 -6.98 13.74 -1.70
N GLY A 435 -7.26 12.60 -2.32
CA GLY A 435 -8.45 12.38 -3.14
C GLY A 435 -8.22 11.41 -4.29
N ASP A 436 -8.60 11.81 -5.51
CA ASP A 436 -8.22 11.13 -6.75
C ASP A 436 -6.88 11.75 -7.23
N GLY A 437 -5.72 11.13 -6.96
CA GLY A 437 -4.43 11.83 -7.14
C GLY A 437 -3.11 11.04 -7.20
N ILE A 438 -2.03 11.70 -6.74
CA ILE A 438 -0.71 11.16 -6.35
C ILE A 438 -0.18 12.17 -5.33
N ASP A 439 -0.60 12.01 -4.09
CA ASP A 439 -0.65 13.13 -3.15
C ASP A 439 0.48 13.08 -2.11
N SER A 440 0.67 14.16 -1.38
CA SER A 440 1.73 14.33 -0.39
C SER A 440 1.19 15.03 0.85
N LEU A 441 0.78 14.21 1.82
CA LEU A 441 0.16 14.65 3.07
C LEU A 441 1.20 14.69 4.18
N TYR A 442 1.19 15.79 4.93
CA TYR A 442 2.04 16.00 6.11
C TYR A 442 1.15 16.39 7.29
N GLY A 443 1.13 15.60 8.37
CA GLY A 443 0.45 15.98 9.62
C GLY A 443 1.21 17.10 10.34
N GLY A 444 1.98 16.77 11.39
CA GLY A 444 2.85 17.74 12.05
C GLY A 444 3.33 17.39 13.47
N ASP A 445 2.91 18.21 14.44
CA ASP A 445 3.08 18.04 15.90
C ASP A 445 1.67 17.84 16.54
N ASP A 446 1.55 16.95 17.53
CA ASP A 446 0.29 16.45 18.13
C ASP A 446 -0.40 15.37 17.24
N ASN A 447 -1.72 15.05 17.31
CA ASN A 447 -2.24 13.72 16.88
C ASN A 447 -3.18 13.75 15.66
N ASP A 448 -2.71 13.29 14.50
CA ASP A 448 -3.33 13.57 13.20
C ASP A 448 -4.05 12.37 12.57
N THR A 449 -4.83 12.62 11.50
CA THR A 449 -5.52 11.59 10.71
C THR A 449 -5.42 11.88 9.20
N LEU A 450 -4.69 11.03 8.47
CA LEU A 450 -4.38 11.21 7.05
C LEU A 450 -5.11 10.15 6.19
N PHE A 451 -5.65 10.57 5.04
CA PHE A 451 -6.22 9.70 4.02
C PHE A 451 -5.63 10.07 2.65
N GLY A 452 -4.96 9.14 1.96
CA GLY A 452 -4.50 9.30 0.58
C GLY A 452 -5.71 9.33 -0.39
N GLY A 453 -6.10 8.17 -0.90
CA GLY A 453 -7.33 7.99 -1.66
C GLY A 453 -7.23 7.00 -2.82
N ASP A 454 -7.55 7.45 -4.03
CA ASP A 454 -7.35 6.72 -5.29
C ASP A 454 -6.02 7.24 -5.90
N GLY A 455 -4.88 6.68 -5.50
CA GLY A 455 -3.57 7.34 -5.66
C GLY A 455 -2.30 6.48 -5.76
N ASN A 456 -1.19 7.04 -5.31
CA ASN A 456 0.15 6.44 -5.23
C ASN A 456 0.98 7.25 -4.21
N ASP A 457 0.44 7.36 -3.00
CA ASP A 457 0.52 8.57 -2.18
C ASP A 457 1.64 8.53 -1.14
N GLY A 458 2.05 9.72 -0.66
CA GLY A 458 3.04 9.87 0.40
C GLY A 458 2.42 10.49 1.65
N LEU A 459 2.18 9.67 2.67
CA LEU A 459 1.60 10.06 3.96
C LEU A 459 2.71 10.11 5.02
N TYR A 460 3.00 11.30 5.52
CA TYR A 460 3.97 11.54 6.59
C TYR A 460 3.21 12.10 7.80
N THR A 461 3.06 11.32 8.87
CA THR A 461 2.16 11.64 9.98
C THR A 461 2.78 12.68 10.90
N GLY A 462 3.85 12.34 11.60
CA GLY A 462 4.66 13.26 12.38
C GLY A 462 4.82 12.88 13.85
N ALA A 463 4.77 13.87 14.74
CA ALA A 463 5.12 13.71 16.14
C ALA A 463 3.87 13.55 17.03
N GLY A 464 3.19 12.40 16.89
CA GLY A 464 1.82 12.22 17.38
C GLY A 464 1.47 10.88 18.04
N ASN A 465 0.28 10.38 17.70
CA ASN A 465 -0.31 9.05 18.02
C ASN A 465 -1.34 8.80 16.89
N ASP A 466 -0.83 8.63 15.67
CA ASP A 466 -1.51 9.08 14.45
C ASP A 466 -2.25 7.95 13.73
N VAL A 467 -3.12 8.30 12.78
CA VAL A 467 -3.85 7.31 11.98
C VAL A 467 -3.75 7.64 10.48
N ALA A 468 -3.15 6.75 9.70
CA ALA A 468 -2.97 6.94 8.26
C ALA A 468 -3.63 5.81 7.46
N TYR A 469 -4.27 6.15 6.35
CA TYR A 469 -4.82 5.21 5.37
C TYR A 469 -4.31 5.61 3.97
N GLY A 470 -3.59 4.73 3.30
CA GLY A 470 -3.17 4.92 1.89
C GLY A 470 -4.39 4.96 0.97
N GLY A 471 -4.93 3.78 0.61
CA GLY A 471 -6.20 3.64 -0.09
C GLY A 471 -6.15 2.63 -1.23
N LEU A 472 -6.09 3.11 -2.48
CA LEU A 472 -5.94 2.30 -3.69
C LEU A 472 -4.69 2.77 -4.47
N GLY A 473 -3.53 2.12 -4.28
CA GLY A 473 -2.27 2.64 -4.83
C GLY A 473 -1.09 1.66 -4.84
N ASP A 474 0.13 2.20 -5.02
CA ASP A 474 1.35 1.62 -4.44
C ASP A 474 1.86 2.73 -3.50
N ASP A 475 1.50 2.71 -2.21
CA ASP A 475 1.56 3.86 -1.30
C ASP A 475 2.79 3.85 -0.37
N LEU A 476 3.10 5.00 0.24
CA LEU A 476 4.17 5.20 1.22
C LEU A 476 3.63 5.88 2.48
N VAL A 477 3.79 5.22 3.63
CA VAL A 477 3.33 5.72 4.94
C VAL A 477 4.49 5.75 5.96
N GLY A 478 4.69 6.88 6.64
CA GLY A 478 5.79 7.13 7.58
C GLY A 478 7.10 7.59 6.91
N PRO A 479 8.27 7.58 7.60
CA PRO A 479 8.51 7.11 8.98
C PRO A 479 8.59 8.27 9.98
N ASP A 480 7.91 8.15 11.13
CA ASP A 480 7.68 9.27 12.03
C ASP A 480 7.87 8.88 13.52
N ALA A 481 7.09 9.39 14.49
CA ALA A 481 7.34 9.13 15.92
C ALA A 481 6.15 9.35 16.86
N GLY A 482 5.44 8.27 17.20
CA GLY A 482 4.29 8.32 18.11
C GLY A 482 3.93 6.99 18.77
N ASN A 483 2.71 6.55 18.49
CA ASN A 483 2.10 5.29 18.90
C ASN A 483 0.98 5.04 17.88
N ASP A 484 1.40 4.76 16.66
CA ASP A 484 0.68 5.14 15.44
C ASP A 484 -0.06 3.93 14.83
N THR A 485 -0.98 4.18 13.89
CA THR A 485 -1.80 3.14 13.29
C THR A 485 -1.93 3.37 11.78
N HIS A 486 -1.23 2.54 11.00
CA HIS A 486 -1.07 2.73 9.55
C HIS A 486 -1.72 1.59 8.77
N PHE A 487 -2.51 1.94 7.76
CA PHE A 487 -3.13 1.03 6.80
C PHE A 487 -2.65 1.36 5.38
N GLY A 488 -2.19 0.35 4.63
CA GLY A 488 -1.94 0.43 3.20
C GLY A 488 -3.25 0.52 2.41
N GLY A 489 -3.76 -0.63 1.96
CA GLY A 489 -5.08 -0.75 1.33
C GLY A 489 -5.17 -1.83 0.25
N ASP A 490 -5.62 -1.45 -0.96
CA ASP A 490 -5.52 -2.30 -2.16
C ASP A 490 -4.23 -1.87 -2.92
N GLY A 491 -3.09 -2.57 -2.80
CA GLY A 491 -1.85 -2.01 -3.36
C GLY A 491 -0.54 -2.80 -3.44
N ARG A 492 0.55 -2.06 -3.18
CA ARG A 492 1.92 -2.53 -2.94
C ARG A 492 2.58 -1.47 -2.07
N ASP A 493 2.36 -1.58 -0.78
CA ASP A 493 2.52 -0.45 0.11
C ASP A 493 3.81 -0.56 0.92
N THR A 494 4.39 0.59 1.26
CA THR A 494 5.61 0.68 2.06
C THR A 494 5.29 1.46 3.32
N ILE A 495 5.27 0.78 4.47
CA ILE A 495 4.82 1.33 5.74
C ILE A 495 5.97 1.24 6.76
N SER A 496 6.22 2.31 7.49
CA SER A 496 7.11 2.30 8.67
C SER A 496 6.41 2.98 9.84
N GLY A 497 6.58 2.44 11.05
CA GLY A 497 6.21 3.11 12.31
C GLY A 497 7.22 4.20 12.64
N GLY A 498 8.35 3.81 13.21
CA GLY A 498 9.55 4.62 13.30
C GLY A 498 10.15 4.68 14.70
N ILE A 499 9.41 5.26 15.65
CA ILE A 499 9.74 5.27 17.09
C ILE A 499 8.42 5.27 17.87
N GLY A 500 7.95 4.10 18.30
CA GLY A 500 6.61 3.96 18.85
C GLY A 500 6.29 2.57 19.40
N ASN A 501 5.01 2.28 19.60
CA ASN A 501 4.51 0.90 19.73
C ASN A 501 3.31 0.91 18.79
N ASP A 502 3.56 0.56 17.54
CA ASP A 502 2.76 0.95 16.39
C ASP A 502 1.98 -0.25 15.82
N GLU A 503 0.87 0.03 15.15
CA GLU A 503 -0.04 -1.00 14.63
C GLU A 503 -0.19 -0.87 13.10
N LEU A 504 0.55 -1.71 12.36
CA LEU A 504 0.75 -1.58 10.91
C LEU A 504 0.01 -2.69 10.14
N TYR A 505 -0.66 -2.32 9.04
CA TYR A 505 -1.49 -3.20 8.21
C TYR A 505 -1.22 -2.99 6.70
N GLY A 506 -0.86 -4.03 5.94
CA GLY A 506 -0.78 -3.99 4.48
C GLY A 506 -2.15 -4.08 3.78
N ASP A 507 -2.99 -5.03 4.22
CA ASP A 507 -4.33 -5.39 3.72
C ASP A 507 -4.38 -6.26 2.42
N GLU A 508 -4.66 -5.73 1.22
CA GLU A 508 -4.71 -6.49 -0.07
C GLU A 508 -3.58 -6.04 -1.02
N GLY A 509 -2.34 -6.49 -0.78
CA GLY A 509 -1.18 -6.03 -1.53
C GLY A 509 -0.09 -7.08 -1.82
N ASN A 510 1.18 -6.66 -1.75
CA ASN A 510 2.39 -7.49 -1.73
C ASN A 510 3.47 -6.64 -1.05
N ASP A 511 3.35 -6.42 0.25
CA ASP A 511 3.70 -5.15 0.90
C ASP A 511 5.04 -5.18 1.63
N THR A 512 5.46 -4.05 2.20
CA THR A 512 6.71 -3.96 2.95
C THR A 512 6.56 -3.08 4.20
N LEU A 513 6.51 -3.73 5.37
CA LEU A 513 6.28 -3.12 6.67
C LEU A 513 7.58 -3.11 7.51
N PHE A 514 7.81 -2.03 8.25
CA PHE A 514 8.92 -1.86 9.21
C PHE A 514 8.38 -1.32 10.55
N GLY A 515 8.73 -1.94 11.69
CA GLY A 515 8.46 -1.35 13.01
C GLY A 515 9.44 -0.22 13.35
N ASP A 516 10.74 -0.55 13.31
CA ASP A 516 11.94 0.25 13.58
C ASP A 516 12.44 0.34 15.05
N GLU A 517 11.82 1.06 16.00
CA GLU A 517 12.27 1.18 17.42
C GLU A 517 11.10 1.13 18.46
N ASP A 518 11.23 0.30 19.51
CA ASP A 518 10.26 -0.05 20.59
C ASP A 518 9.25 -1.20 20.18
N ASP A 519 8.33 -1.66 21.07
CA ASP A 519 7.55 -2.94 20.90
C ASP A 519 6.37 -2.86 19.87
N ASP A 520 6.46 -3.46 18.67
CA ASP A 520 5.50 -3.25 17.55
C ASP A 520 4.55 -4.42 17.17
N LEU A 521 3.57 -4.12 16.31
CA LEU A 521 2.54 -5.05 15.81
C LEU A 521 2.27 -4.89 14.29
N LEU A 522 2.71 -5.86 13.48
CA LEU A 522 2.66 -5.84 12.02
C LEU A 522 1.75 -6.94 11.46
N TYR A 523 0.89 -6.59 10.50
CA TYR A 523 0.11 -7.52 9.68
C TYR A 523 0.36 -7.24 8.18
N GLY A 524 0.77 -8.25 7.40
CA GLY A 524 0.76 -8.19 5.94
C GLY A 524 -0.69 -8.19 5.44
N GLY A 525 -1.20 -9.39 5.14
CA GLY A 525 -2.63 -9.62 4.93
C GLY A 525 -2.92 -10.66 3.86
N VAL A 526 -2.80 -10.25 2.59
CA VAL A 526 -3.05 -11.07 1.40
C VAL A 526 -2.06 -10.67 0.29
N GLY A 527 -0.90 -11.32 0.23
CA GLY A 527 0.17 -10.98 -0.71
C GLY A 527 1.38 -11.92 -0.62
N GLU A 528 2.41 -11.67 -1.44
CA GLU A 528 3.79 -12.10 -1.13
C GLU A 528 4.43 -10.95 -0.33
N ASP A 529 4.20 -10.90 0.99
CA ASP A 529 4.50 -9.73 1.85
C ASP A 529 5.91 -9.79 2.47
N THR A 530 6.38 -8.68 3.03
CA THR A 530 7.67 -8.60 3.73
C THR A 530 7.59 -7.72 4.98
N LEU A 531 7.77 -8.32 6.16
CA LEU A 531 7.67 -7.66 7.46
C LEU A 531 9.02 -7.66 8.16
N PHE A 532 9.46 -6.49 8.63
CA PHE A 532 10.59 -6.31 9.52
C PHE A 532 10.09 -5.76 10.86
N GLY A 533 10.47 -6.39 11.97
CA GLY A 533 10.25 -5.84 13.31
C GLY A 533 11.19 -4.65 13.55
N GLY A 534 12.25 -4.86 14.30
CA GLY A 534 13.31 -3.88 14.47
C GLY A 534 14.13 -4.11 15.74
N ALA A 535 13.71 -3.49 16.83
CA ALA A 535 14.44 -3.51 18.10
C ALA A 535 13.52 -3.30 19.31
N ASP A 536 13.73 -4.15 20.33
CA ASP A 536 12.74 -4.52 21.36
C ASP A 536 11.70 -5.53 20.76
N ASN A 537 10.47 -5.73 21.29
CA ASN A 537 9.83 -7.07 21.24
C ASN A 537 8.54 -7.14 20.39
N ASP A 538 8.62 -7.73 19.18
CA ASP A 538 7.64 -7.49 18.11
C ASP A 538 6.67 -8.67 17.86
N GLN A 539 5.56 -8.36 17.18
CA GLN A 539 4.56 -9.33 16.70
C GLN A 539 4.31 -9.18 15.20
N LEU A 540 4.81 -10.12 14.41
CA LEU A 540 4.68 -10.14 12.94
C LEU A 540 3.71 -11.23 12.50
N PHE A 541 2.75 -10.86 11.65
CA PHE A 541 1.78 -11.75 11.03
C PHE A 541 1.82 -11.59 9.51
N GLY A 542 2.20 -12.63 8.76
CA GLY A 542 2.18 -12.62 7.29
C GLY A 542 0.75 -12.60 6.77
N GLY A 543 0.18 -13.78 6.53
CA GLY A 543 -1.25 -13.95 6.27
C GLY A 543 -1.58 -15.08 5.33
N ALA A 544 -1.39 -14.86 4.02
CA ALA A 544 -1.78 -15.78 2.96
C ALA A 544 -1.17 -15.44 1.58
N GLU A 545 -0.72 -16.48 0.88
CA GLU A 545 0.37 -16.43 -0.11
C GLU A 545 1.74 -16.33 0.62
N ASN A 546 2.87 -16.19 -0.09
CA ASN A 546 4.20 -16.59 0.44
C ASN A 546 4.98 -15.43 1.06
N ASP A 547 5.16 -15.43 2.38
CA ASP A 547 5.62 -14.27 3.15
C ASP A 547 7.09 -14.35 3.63
N LEU A 548 7.70 -13.19 3.90
CA LEU A 548 9.01 -13.04 4.55
C LEU A 548 8.87 -12.22 5.85
N LEU A 549 9.15 -12.85 7.00
CA LEU A 549 9.11 -12.20 8.32
C LEU A 549 10.50 -12.20 8.96
N ASP A 550 10.94 -11.05 9.48
CA ASP A 550 12.31 -10.83 10.00
C ASP A 550 12.25 -9.98 11.29
N GLY A 551 12.46 -10.58 12.47
CA GLY A 551 12.29 -9.92 13.78
C GLY A 551 13.34 -8.83 14.08
N GLU A 552 14.61 -9.12 13.79
CA GLU A 552 15.79 -8.27 14.07
C GLU A 552 16.42 -8.41 15.47
N ASP A 553 16.20 -7.52 16.44
CA ASP A 553 16.91 -7.46 17.74
C ASP A 553 15.91 -7.53 18.96
N GLY A 554 15.02 -8.54 19.01
CA GLY A 554 13.92 -8.68 20.01
C GLY A 554 13.74 -10.05 20.72
N ASP A 555 12.71 -10.19 21.58
CA ASP A 555 12.16 -11.51 22.04
C ASP A 555 10.83 -11.75 21.28
N ASP A 556 10.92 -12.11 20.00
CA ASP A 556 9.85 -11.82 19.02
C ASP A 556 8.78 -12.91 18.86
N THR A 557 7.67 -12.57 18.20
CA THR A 557 6.60 -13.51 17.82
C THR A 557 6.26 -13.40 16.33
N LEU A 558 6.60 -14.43 15.55
CA LEU A 558 6.40 -14.49 14.10
C LEU A 558 5.37 -15.58 13.76
N LEU A 559 4.36 -15.25 12.96
CA LEU A 559 3.37 -16.19 12.40
C LEU A 559 3.24 -16.01 10.88
N GLY A 560 3.66 -17.00 10.09
CA GLY A 560 3.57 -16.94 8.61
C GLY A 560 2.12 -17.04 8.14
N GLY A 561 1.56 -18.24 8.23
CA GLY A 561 0.12 -18.48 8.20
C GLY A 561 -0.36 -19.41 7.09
N ALA A 562 -0.13 -19.06 5.83
CA ALA A 562 -0.67 -19.80 4.67
C ALA A 562 0.04 -19.55 3.32
N GLY A 563 1.37 -19.58 3.31
CA GLY A 563 2.19 -19.72 2.10
C GLY A 563 3.18 -20.87 2.22
N ASP A 564 4.25 -20.85 1.42
CA ASP A 564 5.52 -21.52 1.75
C ASP A 564 6.48 -20.40 2.21
N ASP A 565 6.61 -20.17 3.52
CA ASP A 565 7.04 -18.89 4.11
C ASP A 565 8.51 -18.90 4.60
N GLU A 566 9.19 -17.74 4.67
CA GLU A 566 10.55 -17.58 5.23
C GLU A 566 10.52 -16.72 6.50
N LEU A 567 10.74 -17.34 7.67
CA LEU A 567 10.63 -16.70 8.99
C LEU A 567 11.99 -16.68 9.71
N LEU A 568 12.43 -15.50 10.17
CA LEU A 568 13.73 -15.27 10.78
C LEU A 568 13.58 -14.49 12.10
N GLY A 569 13.81 -15.13 13.25
CA GLY A 569 13.80 -14.43 14.54
C GLY A 569 15.06 -13.57 14.77
N ARG A 570 16.24 -14.21 14.62
CA ARG A 570 17.60 -13.66 14.84
C ARG A 570 17.98 -13.32 16.28
N GLY A 571 17.18 -12.51 16.99
CA GLY A 571 17.69 -11.49 17.91
C GLY A 571 17.65 -11.79 19.41
N GLY A 572 16.79 -12.72 19.83
CA GLY A 572 16.59 -13.04 21.24
C GLY A 572 15.89 -14.38 21.42
N ASN A 573 14.83 -14.43 22.22
CA ASN A 573 14.17 -15.69 22.63
C ASN A 573 12.84 -15.86 21.89
N ASP A 574 12.92 -16.26 20.63
CA ASP A 574 11.86 -16.02 19.64
C ASP A 574 10.78 -17.13 19.62
N SER A 575 9.57 -16.77 19.19
CA SER A 575 8.39 -17.65 19.10
C SER A 575 7.83 -17.66 17.67
N ILE A 576 8.22 -18.67 16.90
CA ILE A 576 8.06 -18.73 15.44
C ILE A 576 7.12 -19.89 15.05
N GLU A 577 6.03 -19.61 14.33
CA GLU A 577 5.03 -20.58 13.86
C GLU A 577 4.82 -20.38 12.33
N GLY A 578 5.08 -21.41 11.52
CA GLY A 578 4.93 -21.37 10.05
C GLY A 578 3.45 -21.44 9.65
N GLY A 579 2.94 -22.64 9.44
CA GLY A 579 1.50 -22.93 9.54
C GLY A 579 0.93 -23.86 8.48
N LEU A 580 0.98 -23.50 7.20
CA LEU A 580 0.24 -24.18 6.11
C LEU A 580 0.92 -24.15 4.72
N GLY A 581 2.21 -24.50 4.63
CA GLY A 581 2.88 -24.86 3.38
C GLY A 581 4.28 -25.43 3.63
N ASP A 582 5.19 -25.40 2.64
CA ASP A 582 6.54 -25.97 2.79
C ASP A 582 7.53 -24.94 3.40
N ASP A 583 7.44 -24.68 4.71
CA ASP A 583 8.00 -23.48 5.38
C ASP A 583 9.51 -23.54 5.73
N SER A 584 10.13 -22.37 5.93
CA SER A 584 11.56 -22.18 6.22
C SER A 584 11.81 -21.26 7.43
N LEU A 585 11.96 -21.86 8.61
CA LEU A 585 12.11 -21.14 9.88
C LEU A 585 13.57 -21.11 10.37
N SER A 586 14.01 -19.97 10.92
CA SER A 586 15.25 -19.80 11.66
C SER A 586 15.00 -19.04 12.97
N GLY A 587 15.49 -19.59 14.09
CA GLY A 587 15.71 -18.81 15.31
C GLY A 587 16.92 -17.88 15.15
N GLY A 588 17.82 -17.85 16.13
CA GLY A 588 19.06 -17.07 16.00
C GLY A 588 20.08 -17.25 17.12
N ASP A 589 20.22 -16.24 17.96
CA ASP A 589 21.12 -16.19 19.12
C ASP A 589 20.29 -16.04 20.44
N SER A 590 19.50 -17.03 20.91
CA SER A 590 19.25 -17.33 22.37
C SER A 590 18.54 -18.68 22.71
N GLU A 591 17.25 -18.71 23.10
CA GLU A 591 16.53 -19.92 23.55
C GLU A 591 15.15 -20.00 22.86
N ASP A 592 15.15 -20.43 21.59
CA ASP A 592 14.02 -20.22 20.67
C ASP A 592 12.95 -21.32 20.67
N ILE A 593 11.76 -21.01 20.14
CA ILE A 593 10.65 -21.94 19.91
C ILE A 593 10.19 -21.84 18.45
N LEU A 594 10.35 -22.93 17.68
CA LEU A 594 9.96 -23.03 16.27
C LEU A 594 8.93 -24.15 16.06
N LEU A 595 7.87 -23.86 15.30
CA LEU A 595 6.79 -24.78 14.93
C LEU A 595 6.54 -24.70 13.40
N GLY A 596 6.67 -25.80 12.65
CA GLY A 596 6.28 -25.84 11.22
C GLY A 596 4.77 -26.06 11.01
N ASP A 597 4.21 -26.97 11.81
CA ASP A 597 2.81 -27.41 11.87
C ASP A 597 2.35 -28.30 10.69
N VAL A 598 2.36 -27.84 9.42
CA VAL A 598 1.86 -28.64 8.26
C VAL A 598 2.58 -28.38 6.92
N GLY A 599 3.72 -29.05 6.67
CA GLY A 599 4.51 -28.94 5.43
C GLY A 599 5.52 -30.07 5.13
N GLU A 600 6.42 -29.86 4.16
CA GLU A 600 7.76 -30.50 4.16
C GLU A 600 8.81 -29.51 4.73
N ASP A 601 8.65 -29.14 6.00
CA ASP A 601 9.23 -27.94 6.62
C ASP A 601 10.75 -28.02 6.87
N THR A 602 11.40 -26.85 6.96
CA THR A 602 12.83 -26.73 7.30
C THR A 602 13.05 -25.77 8.46
N LEU A 603 13.41 -26.30 9.63
CA LEU A 603 13.61 -25.56 10.88
C LEU A 603 15.09 -25.55 11.28
N PHE A 604 15.65 -24.36 11.52
CA PHE A 604 16.96 -24.13 12.13
C PHE A 604 16.78 -23.47 13.50
N GLY A 605 17.38 -24.02 14.55
CA GLY A 605 17.52 -23.30 15.83
C GLY A 605 18.55 -22.18 15.67
N GLY A 606 19.66 -22.26 16.41
CA GLY A 606 20.79 -21.39 16.16
C GLY A 606 21.90 -21.54 17.18
N ALA A 607 21.85 -20.74 18.25
CA ALA A 607 22.85 -20.72 19.30
C ALA A 607 22.26 -20.38 20.68
N ASP A 608 22.75 -21.10 21.69
CA ASP A 608 22.04 -21.39 22.96
C ASP A 608 20.85 -22.35 22.71
N ASN A 609 19.75 -22.42 23.48
CA ASN A 609 19.01 -23.70 23.71
C ASN A 609 17.58 -23.79 23.14
N ASP A 610 17.43 -24.37 21.93
CA ASP A 610 16.20 -24.23 21.14
C ASP A 610 15.19 -25.39 21.26
N THR A 611 13.93 -25.13 20.94
CA THR A 611 12.83 -26.11 20.84
C THR A 611 12.18 -26.08 19.46
N LEU A 612 12.32 -27.16 18.69
CA LEU A 612 11.80 -27.30 17.32
C LEU A 612 10.75 -28.42 17.27
N ASP A 613 9.56 -28.15 16.73
CA ASP A 613 8.52 -29.15 16.41
C ASP A 613 8.19 -29.04 14.91
N GLY A 614 8.43 -30.11 14.14
CA GLY A 614 8.12 -30.13 12.70
C GLY A 614 6.61 -30.08 12.47
N GLY A 615 5.92 -31.13 12.90
CA GLY A 615 4.45 -31.18 12.94
C GLY A 615 3.89 -32.31 12.09
N ALA A 616 3.66 -32.05 10.81
CA ALA A 616 3.04 -33.01 9.90
C ALA A 616 3.47 -32.85 8.44
N ASP A 617 3.73 -34.01 7.81
CA ASP A 617 4.29 -34.25 6.48
C ASP A 617 5.78 -34.66 6.40
N ASN A 618 6.83 -33.93 6.00
CA ASN A 618 8.20 -34.54 5.94
C ASN A 618 9.38 -33.58 6.21
N ASP A 619 9.75 -33.41 7.49
CA ASP A 619 10.46 -32.20 7.90
C ASP A 619 11.99 -32.35 8.02
N ILE A 620 12.70 -31.22 8.11
CA ILE A 620 14.15 -31.11 8.28
C ILE A 620 14.45 -30.19 9.46
N LEU A 621 14.82 -30.77 10.60
CA LEU A 621 15.11 -30.03 11.84
C LEU A 621 16.60 -30.05 12.17
N ASN A 622 17.18 -28.88 12.44
CA ASN A 622 18.60 -28.71 12.76
C ASN A 622 18.85 -27.72 13.91
N GLY A 623 19.20 -28.21 15.11
CA GLY A 623 19.38 -27.36 16.30
C GLY A 623 20.68 -26.54 16.38
N GLU A 624 21.62 -26.73 15.45
CA GLU A 624 22.89 -25.96 15.35
C GLU A 624 23.81 -26.00 16.61
N LEU A 625 23.60 -25.24 17.70
CA LEU A 625 24.61 -25.02 18.77
C LEU A 625 24.12 -25.05 20.25
N GLY A 626 23.07 -25.78 20.65
CA GLY A 626 22.55 -25.76 22.04
C GLY A 626 22.42 -27.07 22.82
N ASP A 627 21.70 -27.02 23.95
CA ASP A 627 21.09 -28.18 24.64
C ASP A 627 19.67 -28.49 24.06
N ASP A 628 19.57 -28.57 22.72
CA ASP A 628 18.33 -28.49 21.92
C ASP A 628 17.24 -29.54 22.21
N ALA A 629 16.00 -29.28 21.79
CA ALA A 629 14.88 -30.21 21.82
C ALA A 629 14.15 -30.27 20.46
N LEU A 630 14.42 -31.31 19.67
CA LEU A 630 13.80 -31.51 18.34
C LEU A 630 12.73 -32.62 18.42
N LEU A 631 11.54 -32.31 17.90
CA LEU A 631 10.40 -33.21 17.68
C LEU A 631 10.03 -33.23 16.19
N GLY A 632 9.99 -34.40 15.55
CA GLY A 632 9.58 -34.51 14.14
C GLY A 632 8.07 -34.38 13.98
N GLY A 633 7.30 -35.20 14.71
CA GLY A 633 5.83 -35.11 14.72
C GLY A 633 5.18 -36.28 13.97
N THR A 634 4.73 -36.05 12.74
CA THR A 634 4.08 -37.09 11.91
C THR A 634 4.53 -37.08 10.45
N GLY A 635 5.72 -37.62 10.19
CA GLY A 635 6.27 -37.59 8.83
C GLY A 635 7.24 -38.72 8.46
N ASN A 636 8.44 -38.37 7.99
CA ASN A 636 9.58 -39.26 7.74
C ASN A 636 10.88 -38.46 7.95
N ASP A 637 11.04 -37.99 9.18
CA ASP A 637 11.63 -36.66 9.44
C ASP A 637 13.15 -36.70 9.55
N THR A 638 13.85 -35.62 9.20
CA THR A 638 15.32 -35.53 9.25
C THR A 638 15.80 -34.63 10.38
N LEU A 639 16.09 -35.25 11.53
CA LEU A 639 16.53 -34.54 12.76
C LEU A 639 18.06 -34.56 12.91
N ASN A 640 18.65 -33.41 13.22
CA ASN A 640 20.08 -33.23 13.44
C ASN A 640 20.35 -32.27 14.62
N GLY A 641 20.88 -32.76 15.75
CA GLY A 641 21.25 -31.93 16.91
C GLY A 641 22.55 -31.11 16.74
N GLY A 642 22.82 -30.62 15.52
CA GLY A 642 23.91 -29.66 15.28
C GLY A 642 25.30 -30.08 15.78
N GLY A 643 25.86 -29.29 16.70
CA GLY A 643 27.16 -29.47 17.33
C GLY A 643 27.32 -28.66 18.62
N GLY A 644 26.28 -28.69 19.46
CA GLY A 644 26.17 -28.01 20.75
C GLY A 644 26.39 -28.92 21.96
N GLY A 645 25.58 -28.71 23.00
CA GLY A 645 25.69 -29.31 24.32
C GLY A 645 25.01 -30.68 24.49
N ALA A 646 23.70 -30.72 24.75
CA ALA A 646 22.99 -31.90 25.28
C ALA A 646 21.62 -32.18 24.63
N ASP A 647 21.57 -31.98 23.32
CA ASP A 647 20.45 -32.11 22.42
C ASP A 647 19.62 -33.41 22.55
N THR A 648 18.29 -33.27 22.52
CA THR A 648 17.29 -34.32 22.66
C THR A 648 16.48 -34.44 21.38
N LEU A 649 16.54 -35.62 20.75
CA LEU A 649 15.86 -35.90 19.47
C LEU A 649 14.72 -36.88 19.67
N THR A 650 13.56 -36.53 19.14
CA THR A 650 12.35 -37.36 19.07
C THR A 650 11.85 -37.29 17.65
N GLY A 651 11.75 -38.41 16.93
CA GLY A 651 11.15 -38.42 15.60
C GLY A 651 9.64 -38.23 15.72
N GLY A 652 8.87 -39.24 15.35
CA GLY A 652 7.43 -39.12 15.43
C GLY A 652 6.70 -40.40 15.10
N ALA A 653 6.07 -40.40 13.95
CA ALA A 653 5.26 -41.50 13.44
C ALA A 653 5.49 -41.74 11.94
N GLY A 654 6.67 -42.27 11.59
CA GLY A 654 7.01 -42.69 10.22
C GLY A 654 8.36 -43.40 10.08
N ASP A 655 9.03 -43.27 8.93
CA ASP A 655 10.38 -43.84 8.68
C ASP A 655 11.48 -42.78 8.96
N ASP A 656 11.70 -42.41 10.23
CA ASP A 656 12.48 -41.21 10.60
C ASP A 656 14.00 -41.34 10.42
N ARG A 657 14.71 -40.21 10.38
CA ARG A 657 16.15 -40.09 10.10
C ARG A 657 16.88 -39.21 11.12
N PHE A 658 17.52 -39.85 12.09
CA PHE A 658 18.37 -39.17 13.07
C PHE A 658 19.82 -39.08 12.56
N ILE A 659 20.34 -37.87 12.35
CA ILE A 659 21.74 -37.64 11.96
C ILE A 659 22.59 -37.44 13.21
N ILE A 660 23.73 -38.15 13.28
CA ILE A 660 24.69 -37.99 14.38
C ILE A 660 25.87 -37.12 13.89
N SER A 661 25.82 -35.84 14.25
CA SER A 661 26.83 -34.79 14.01
C SER A 661 27.65 -34.53 15.29
N GLY A 662 28.05 -33.29 15.58
CA GLY A 662 28.69 -32.90 16.84
C GLY A 662 30.15 -33.34 17.10
N SER A 663 30.57 -33.04 18.33
CA SER A 663 31.92 -33.01 18.89
C SER A 663 31.98 -33.70 20.27
N ALA A 664 33.17 -33.81 20.89
CA ALA A 664 33.37 -34.58 22.12
C ALA A 664 32.97 -33.88 23.45
N SER A 665 32.35 -32.71 23.39
CA SER A 665 31.60 -32.12 24.53
C SER A 665 30.19 -32.67 24.62
N ASP A 666 29.68 -33.16 23.49
CA ASP A 666 28.27 -33.05 23.09
C ASP A 666 27.51 -34.36 23.42
N SER A 667 26.18 -34.30 23.63
CA SER A 667 25.41 -35.47 24.10
C SER A 667 23.99 -35.65 23.54
N ILE A 668 23.89 -36.07 22.28
CA ILE A 668 22.64 -36.50 21.62
C ILE A 668 21.89 -37.57 22.44
N GLN A 669 20.64 -37.27 22.80
CA GLN A 669 19.72 -38.16 23.48
C GLN A 669 18.50 -38.46 22.58
N ILE A 670 18.49 -39.62 21.92
CA ILE A 670 17.33 -40.09 21.16
C ILE A 670 16.33 -40.75 22.13
N VAL A 671 15.17 -40.11 22.32
CA VAL A 671 14.20 -40.48 23.36
C VAL A 671 13.14 -41.46 22.86
N ASN A 672 12.67 -41.31 21.62
CA ASN A 672 11.60 -42.15 21.08
C ASN A 672 11.79 -42.53 19.60
N PHE A 673 11.13 -43.64 19.26
CA PHE A 673 10.91 -44.18 17.92
C PHE A 673 9.43 -44.61 17.87
N GLY A 674 8.46 -43.67 17.88
CA GLY A 674 7.01 -43.96 17.90
C GLY A 674 6.25 -43.84 19.25
N GLU A 675 5.17 -43.05 19.29
CA GLU A 675 4.24 -42.93 20.45
C GLU A 675 3.44 -44.24 20.65
N GLY A 676 4.01 -45.17 21.41
CA GLY A 676 3.43 -46.49 21.67
C GLY A 676 4.44 -47.62 21.71
N GLU A 677 5.70 -47.36 21.36
CA GLU A 677 6.71 -48.40 21.23
C GLU A 677 6.90 -49.17 22.54
N THR A 678 6.67 -50.48 22.46
CA THR A 678 6.94 -51.40 23.55
C THR A 678 7.51 -52.67 22.96
N ALA A 679 8.77 -52.99 23.28
CA ALA A 679 9.64 -53.99 22.64
C ALA A 679 9.18 -55.48 22.59
N VAL A 680 7.87 -55.75 22.68
CA VAL A 680 7.24 -57.01 22.26
C VAL A 680 6.10 -56.81 21.23
N GLY A 681 5.87 -55.56 20.80
CA GLY A 681 5.32 -55.05 19.54
C GLY A 681 3.83 -55.22 19.26
N ASN A 682 3.41 -54.79 18.07
CA ASN A 682 2.28 -55.42 17.37
C ASN A 682 2.59 -55.80 15.91
N GLY A 683 3.16 -54.89 15.12
CA GLY A 683 3.44 -55.07 13.70
C GLY A 683 3.56 -53.72 13.01
N ASP A 684 4.59 -53.01 13.44
CA ASP A 684 4.63 -51.56 13.54
C ASP A 684 5.32 -50.96 12.27
N ASP A 685 4.90 -49.76 11.86
CA ASP A 685 5.06 -49.22 10.50
C ASP A 685 6.34 -48.37 10.31
N ASP A 686 7.08 -48.17 11.40
CA ASP A 686 8.12 -47.18 11.68
C ASP A 686 9.55 -47.77 11.56
N ASN A 687 10.29 -47.41 10.50
CA ASN A 687 11.61 -48.00 10.17
C ASN A 687 12.81 -47.09 10.47
N ASP A 688 12.72 -46.29 11.54
CA ASP A 688 13.68 -45.29 11.99
C ASP A 688 15.17 -45.64 11.81
N PHE A 689 15.90 -44.67 11.27
CA PHE A 689 17.27 -44.82 10.80
C PHE A 689 18.22 -43.78 11.41
N VAL A 690 19.13 -44.26 12.26
CA VAL A 690 20.22 -43.44 12.81
C VAL A 690 21.42 -43.45 11.85
N ASP A 691 21.73 -42.31 11.25
CA ASP A 691 22.84 -42.18 10.29
C ASP A 691 24.20 -42.05 10.97
N LEU A 692 24.90 -43.18 11.06
CA LEU A 692 26.26 -43.28 11.58
C LEU A 692 27.34 -43.17 10.49
N THR A 693 27.00 -42.80 9.25
CA THR A 693 27.93 -42.80 8.09
C THR A 693 29.10 -41.83 8.25
N ASN A 694 28.89 -40.69 8.93
CA ASN A 694 29.94 -39.73 9.26
C ASN A 694 31.08 -40.37 10.06
N TRP A 695 30.73 -41.23 11.01
CA TRP A 695 31.66 -41.89 11.93
C TRP A 695 32.19 -43.24 11.38
N TYR A 696 31.36 -43.99 10.66
CA TYR A 696 31.67 -45.35 10.20
C TYR A 696 31.72 -45.48 8.67
N ASN A 697 32.84 -45.04 8.10
CA ASN A 697 33.12 -45.14 6.67
C ASN A 697 34.55 -45.65 6.38
N ASP A 698 34.88 -45.86 5.10
CA ASP A 698 36.18 -46.41 4.69
C ASP A 698 37.38 -45.49 5.02
N THR A 699 37.16 -44.21 5.32
CA THR A 699 38.22 -43.29 5.75
C THR A 699 38.54 -43.45 7.25
N THR A 700 37.51 -43.57 8.09
CA THR A 700 37.65 -43.75 9.54
C THR A 700 38.05 -45.18 9.92
N LEU A 701 37.67 -46.18 9.13
CA LEU A 701 38.03 -47.60 9.30
C LEU A 701 39.53 -47.84 9.50
N ALA A 702 40.40 -47.08 8.83
CA ALA A 702 41.85 -47.19 8.99
C ALA A 702 42.32 -46.75 10.39
N LEU A 703 41.67 -45.73 10.96
CA LEU A 703 41.94 -45.23 12.31
C LEU A 703 41.35 -46.18 13.37
N TYR A 704 40.12 -46.69 13.18
CA TYR A 704 39.53 -47.72 14.06
C TYR A 704 40.49 -48.91 14.28
N ASN A 705 40.94 -49.50 13.17
CA ASN A 705 41.86 -50.64 13.19
C ASN A 705 43.19 -50.32 13.90
N SER A 706 43.66 -49.07 13.80
CA SER A 706 44.89 -48.63 14.48
C SER A 706 44.69 -48.37 15.97
N THR A 707 43.52 -47.87 16.41
CA THR A 707 43.23 -47.58 17.82
C THR A 707 43.00 -48.85 18.62
N TYR A 708 42.07 -49.71 18.18
CA TYR A 708 41.68 -50.93 18.90
C TYR A 708 42.55 -52.15 18.54
N GLY A 709 43.46 -52.02 17.57
CA GLY A 709 44.33 -53.12 17.12
C GLY A 709 43.62 -54.21 16.32
N THR A 710 42.42 -53.91 15.80
CA THR A 710 41.57 -54.80 15.02
C THR A 710 42.01 -54.85 13.54
N ASN A 711 41.36 -55.69 12.73
CA ASN A 711 41.68 -55.89 11.31
C ASN A 711 40.39 -56.05 10.47
N PHE A 712 39.41 -55.17 10.72
CA PHE A 712 38.14 -55.09 10.01
C PHE A 712 38.33 -54.62 8.57
N LYS A 713 37.52 -55.19 7.67
CA LYS A 713 37.61 -54.99 6.22
C LYS A 713 36.58 -54.03 5.64
N THR A 714 35.59 -53.64 6.45
CA THR A 714 34.51 -52.71 6.12
C THR A 714 34.16 -51.94 7.39
N ALA A 715 33.69 -50.70 7.25
CA ALA A 715 33.26 -49.91 8.40
C ALA A 715 32.10 -50.55 9.18
N LEU A 716 31.19 -51.25 8.49
CA LEU A 716 30.12 -52.04 9.12
C LEU A 716 30.66 -53.08 10.12
N ASN A 717 31.81 -53.71 9.84
CA ASN A 717 32.42 -54.65 10.80
C ASN A 717 33.11 -53.97 11.98
N ALA A 718 33.44 -52.67 11.86
CA ALA A 718 33.93 -51.87 12.97
C ALA A 718 32.76 -51.44 13.88
N LEU A 719 31.69 -50.88 13.29
CA LEU A 719 30.44 -50.56 13.99
C LEU A 719 29.86 -51.77 14.76
N GLN A 720 29.78 -52.93 14.10
CA GLN A 720 29.29 -54.17 14.71
C GLN A 720 30.16 -54.69 15.86
N HIS A 721 31.43 -54.28 15.95
CA HIS A 721 32.32 -54.62 17.05
C HIS A 721 32.27 -53.58 18.18
N ASP A 722 32.15 -52.30 17.84
CA ASP A 722 32.00 -51.22 18.81
C ASP A 722 30.75 -51.44 19.67
N ALA A 723 29.61 -51.67 19.01
CA ALA A 723 28.33 -51.95 19.66
C ALA A 723 28.23 -53.33 20.36
N GLU A 724 29.33 -54.11 20.50
CA GLU A 724 29.27 -55.42 21.19
C GLU A 724 29.01 -55.30 22.71
N ASP A 725 29.33 -54.17 23.34
CA ASP A 725 29.04 -53.91 24.76
C ASP A 725 27.87 -52.93 25.02
N GLY A 726 27.34 -52.31 23.97
CA GLY A 726 26.19 -51.40 24.00
C GLY A 726 26.56 -49.91 23.89
N SER A 727 27.85 -49.57 23.78
CA SER A 727 28.33 -48.20 23.52
C SER A 727 28.73 -47.99 22.06
N LEU A 728 28.95 -46.73 21.66
CA LEU A 728 29.57 -46.34 20.38
C LEU A 728 30.89 -45.58 20.65
N ASP A 729 31.74 -46.14 21.51
CA ASP A 729 33.04 -45.62 21.98
C ASP A 729 33.93 -44.97 20.89
N PHE A 730 33.87 -45.46 19.64
CA PHE A 730 34.68 -44.94 18.55
C PHE A 730 34.28 -43.53 18.07
N ILE A 731 33.03 -43.12 18.27
CA ILE A 731 32.57 -41.75 17.98
C ILE A 731 33.36 -40.77 18.86
N ALA A 732 33.37 -41.01 20.17
CA ALA A 732 34.17 -40.25 21.13
C ALA A 732 35.69 -40.32 20.87
N VAL A 733 36.20 -41.43 20.33
CA VAL A 733 37.62 -41.54 19.91
C VAL A 733 37.97 -40.67 18.71
N LEU A 734 37.03 -40.45 17.79
CA LEU A 734 37.19 -39.53 16.66
C LEU A 734 37.03 -38.07 17.06
N GLY A 735 36.51 -37.81 18.26
CA GLY A 735 36.21 -36.47 18.76
C GLY A 735 34.77 -36.03 18.52
N GLY A 736 33.85 -36.97 18.30
CA GLY A 736 32.40 -36.76 18.22
C GLY A 736 31.64 -37.02 19.53
N PRO A 737 30.30 -36.94 19.50
CA PRO A 737 29.44 -36.90 20.68
C PRO A 737 29.40 -38.21 21.46
N SER A 738 28.90 -38.08 22.69
CA SER A 738 28.26 -39.20 23.38
C SER A 738 26.82 -39.36 22.87
N VAL A 739 26.37 -40.58 22.60
CA VAL A 739 25.02 -40.82 22.07
C VAL A 739 24.27 -41.77 23.01
N THR A 740 23.10 -41.34 23.48
CA THR A 740 22.27 -42.09 24.44
C THR A 740 20.90 -42.42 23.84
N PHE A 741 20.64 -43.71 23.61
CA PHE A 741 19.35 -44.20 23.13
C PHE A 741 18.44 -44.54 24.32
N ASN A 742 17.50 -43.66 24.65
CA ASN A 742 16.60 -43.78 25.81
C ASN A 742 15.28 -44.52 25.51
N LEU A 743 15.34 -45.45 24.54
CA LEU A 743 14.33 -46.43 24.17
C LEU A 743 13.36 -46.83 25.30
N VAL A 744 12.06 -46.58 25.09
CA VAL A 744 10.96 -46.99 25.99
C VAL A 744 10.69 -48.52 25.98
N GLY A 745 11.58 -49.29 25.34
CA GLY A 745 11.59 -50.75 25.31
C GLY A 745 13.01 -51.33 25.22
N SER A 746 13.24 -52.52 25.79
CA SER A 746 14.59 -53.11 25.86
C SER A 746 15.05 -53.78 24.55
N GLY A 747 15.07 -53.05 23.44
CA GLY A 747 15.50 -53.49 22.12
C GLY A 747 16.88 -52.94 21.74
N ALA A 748 17.89 -53.80 21.57
CA ALA A 748 19.17 -53.39 21.01
C ALA A 748 19.13 -53.43 19.47
N ILE A 749 19.82 -52.49 18.82
CA ILE A 749 19.88 -52.33 17.35
C ILE A 749 20.32 -53.64 16.66
N ASP A 750 19.56 -54.06 15.65
CA ASP A 750 19.68 -55.34 14.91
C ASP A 750 19.75 -55.05 13.39
N THR A 751 20.54 -55.81 12.63
CA THR A 751 20.91 -55.49 11.23
C THR A 751 20.31 -56.45 10.18
N GLU A 752 19.00 -56.33 9.88
CA GLU A 752 18.30 -57.11 8.83
C GLU A 752 17.74 -56.29 7.62
N HIS A 753 17.98 -54.96 7.49
CA HIS A 753 17.41 -54.11 6.41
C HIS A 753 18.32 -53.77 5.19
N THR A 754 19.07 -54.75 4.63
CA THR A 754 19.59 -54.65 3.25
C THR A 754 19.56 -55.99 2.49
N GLY A 755 19.21 -55.97 1.19
CA GLY A 755 19.45 -57.10 0.28
C GLY A 755 18.49 -57.25 -0.91
N VAL A 756 19.02 -57.26 -2.13
CA VAL A 756 18.22 -57.33 -3.38
C VAL A 756 17.56 -58.70 -3.61
N VAL A 757 16.35 -58.61 -4.15
CA VAL A 757 15.47 -59.64 -4.69
C VAL A 757 16.01 -60.20 -6.02
N CYS A 758 16.34 -61.49 -6.10
CA CYS A 758 16.77 -62.13 -7.38
C CYS A 758 16.44 -63.62 -7.51
N PHE A 759 16.30 -64.05 -8.76
CA PHE A 759 16.23 -65.46 -9.19
C PHE A 759 17.63 -66.00 -9.52
N ALA A 760 17.87 -67.30 -9.45
CA ALA A 760 19.13 -67.89 -9.91
C ALA A 760 19.03 -68.47 -11.34
N ARG A 761 20.19 -68.61 -11.99
CA ARG A 761 20.38 -69.27 -13.29
C ARG A 761 19.67 -70.62 -13.38
N GLY A 762 19.08 -70.92 -14.54
CA GLY A 762 18.31 -72.13 -14.80
C GLY A 762 16.85 -72.06 -14.34
N THR A 763 16.43 -70.98 -13.67
CA THR A 763 15.02 -70.70 -13.41
C THR A 763 14.29 -70.53 -14.74
N MET A 764 13.24 -71.33 -14.96
CA MET A 764 12.35 -71.17 -16.12
C MET A 764 11.30 -70.10 -15.80
N ILE A 765 11.17 -69.08 -16.65
CA ILE A 765 10.18 -68.02 -16.54
C ILE A 765 9.16 -68.19 -17.67
N GLU A 766 7.87 -68.07 -17.38
CA GLU A 766 6.83 -68.16 -18.42
C GLU A 766 6.80 -66.92 -19.31
N THR A 767 6.70 -67.12 -20.63
CA THR A 767 6.70 -66.04 -21.63
C THR A 767 5.68 -66.30 -22.74
N ASP A 768 5.42 -65.32 -23.60
CA ASP A 768 4.55 -65.51 -24.78
C ASP A 768 5.14 -66.46 -25.85
N ARG A 769 6.39 -66.92 -25.66
CA ARG A 769 7.06 -68.02 -26.38
C ARG A 769 7.15 -69.34 -25.60
N GLY A 770 6.51 -69.44 -24.43
CA GLY A 770 6.54 -70.58 -23.50
C GLY A 770 7.56 -70.41 -22.36
N PRO A 771 7.87 -71.47 -21.58
CA PRO A 771 8.88 -71.39 -20.54
C PRO A 771 10.28 -71.16 -21.13
N VAL A 772 10.98 -70.11 -20.68
CA VAL A 772 12.34 -69.74 -21.12
C VAL A 772 13.28 -69.67 -19.91
N ALA A 773 14.51 -70.17 -20.06
CA ALA A 773 15.50 -70.06 -18.98
C ALA A 773 15.90 -68.59 -18.78
N ILE A 774 16.02 -68.14 -17.53
CA ILE A 774 16.25 -66.73 -17.19
C ILE A 774 17.51 -66.12 -17.81
N GLU A 775 18.53 -66.93 -18.10
CA GLU A 775 19.75 -66.53 -18.84
C GLU A 775 19.57 -66.39 -20.37
N GLU A 776 18.40 -66.71 -20.91
CA GLU A 776 18.00 -66.60 -22.33
C GLU A 776 16.89 -65.55 -22.55
N LEU A 777 16.67 -64.68 -21.56
CA LEU A 777 15.77 -63.53 -21.62
C LEU A 777 16.55 -62.25 -21.95
N GLU A 778 16.02 -61.45 -22.86
CA GLU A 778 16.61 -60.15 -23.26
C GLU A 778 15.61 -58.99 -23.05
N ARG A 779 16.12 -57.75 -23.01
CA ARG A 779 15.28 -56.53 -22.90
C ARG A 779 14.22 -56.51 -24.02
N GLY A 780 12.95 -56.42 -23.64
CA GLY A 780 11.81 -56.45 -24.55
C GLY A 780 11.11 -57.81 -24.73
N ASP A 781 11.67 -58.93 -24.23
CA ASP A 781 10.94 -60.20 -24.09
C ASP A 781 9.68 -60.01 -23.23
N ARG A 782 8.70 -60.92 -23.39
CA ARG A 782 7.37 -60.79 -22.79
C ARG A 782 7.05 -61.91 -21.81
N ILE A 783 7.18 -61.61 -20.52
CA ILE A 783 6.92 -62.53 -19.40
C ILE A 783 5.44 -62.52 -19.02
N GLU A 784 4.89 -63.67 -18.65
CA GLU A 784 3.53 -63.79 -18.11
C GLU A 784 3.46 -63.31 -16.65
N THR A 785 2.61 -62.32 -16.38
CA THR A 785 2.35 -61.79 -15.04
C THR A 785 0.93 -62.09 -14.57
N LEU A 786 0.77 -62.32 -13.26
CA LEU A 786 -0.47 -62.77 -12.63
C LEU A 786 -1.67 -61.83 -12.91
N ASP A 787 -1.46 -60.53 -12.74
CA ASP A 787 -2.54 -59.53 -12.80
C ASP A 787 -2.64 -58.81 -14.15
N HIS A 788 -1.55 -58.80 -14.94
CA HIS A 788 -1.43 -57.96 -16.14
C HIS A 788 -1.06 -58.73 -17.42
N GLY A 789 -0.94 -60.07 -17.36
CA GLY A 789 -0.62 -60.90 -18.51
C GLY A 789 0.78 -60.62 -19.07
N TYR A 790 0.96 -60.69 -20.39
CA TYR A 790 2.30 -60.64 -21.01
C TYR A 790 2.93 -59.22 -21.06
N GLN A 791 3.65 -58.86 -20.00
CA GLN A 791 4.38 -57.59 -19.82
C GLN A 791 5.82 -57.66 -20.36
N ARG A 792 6.44 -56.51 -20.69
CA ARG A 792 7.78 -56.44 -21.31
C ARG A 792 8.90 -56.20 -20.30
N ILE A 793 9.98 -56.97 -20.40
CA ILE A 793 11.23 -56.71 -19.67
C ILE A 793 11.77 -55.33 -20.07
N ARG A 794 11.86 -54.40 -19.11
CA ARG A 794 12.46 -53.06 -19.30
C ARG A 794 13.97 -53.08 -19.16
N TRP A 795 14.47 -53.81 -18.17
CA TRP A 795 15.89 -54.07 -17.92
C TRP A 795 16.05 -55.48 -17.35
N ILE A 796 17.17 -56.15 -17.66
CA ILE A 796 17.58 -57.43 -17.06
C ILE A 796 19.10 -57.43 -16.85
N GLY A 797 19.54 -57.73 -15.64
CA GLY A 797 20.95 -57.79 -15.26
C GLY A 797 21.27 -59.02 -14.42
N SER A 798 22.56 -59.34 -14.29
CA SER A 798 23.00 -60.53 -13.54
C SER A 798 24.33 -60.36 -12.79
N ARG A 799 24.48 -61.04 -11.65
CA ARG A 799 25.71 -61.10 -10.85
C ARG A 799 26.06 -62.56 -10.53
N ARG A 800 27.30 -62.95 -10.82
CA ARG A 800 27.84 -64.27 -10.47
C ARG A 800 28.65 -64.22 -9.17
N ILE A 801 28.34 -65.13 -8.26
CA ILE A 801 28.92 -65.26 -6.91
C ILE A 801 29.57 -66.65 -6.82
N PHE A 802 30.86 -66.70 -6.54
CA PHE A 802 31.65 -67.94 -6.55
C PHE A 802 31.76 -68.60 -5.17
N ALA A 803 32.19 -69.86 -5.11
CA ALA A 803 32.32 -70.66 -3.88
C ALA A 803 33.02 -69.93 -2.71
N GLU A 804 34.04 -69.12 -2.99
CA GLU A 804 34.81 -68.40 -1.97
C GLU A 804 33.99 -67.27 -1.32
N GLU A 805 33.22 -66.53 -2.12
CA GLU A 805 32.29 -65.47 -1.66
C GLU A 805 31.07 -66.06 -0.93
N LEU A 806 30.56 -67.22 -1.39
CA LEU A 806 29.51 -67.97 -0.69
C LEU A 806 29.97 -68.57 0.65
N ALA A 807 31.27 -68.84 0.80
CA ALA A 807 31.86 -69.34 2.04
C ALA A 807 32.13 -68.22 3.06
N THR A 808 32.50 -67.01 2.60
CA THR A 808 32.64 -65.85 3.49
C THR A 808 31.30 -65.21 3.87
N ASN A 809 30.31 -65.24 2.98
CA ASN A 809 29.00 -64.61 3.18
C ASN A 809 27.83 -65.62 3.10
N PRO A 810 27.57 -66.44 4.14
CA PRO A 810 26.49 -67.43 4.12
C PRO A 810 25.08 -66.85 3.88
N LYS A 811 24.83 -65.55 4.18
CA LYS A 811 23.58 -64.84 3.85
C LYS A 811 23.28 -64.81 2.32
N LEU A 812 24.30 -64.97 1.46
CA LEU A 812 24.18 -64.92 -0.01
C LEU A 812 23.84 -66.28 -0.67
N ARG A 813 23.80 -67.38 0.10
CA ARG A 813 23.47 -68.71 -0.43
C ARG A 813 21.98 -68.77 -0.82
N PRO A 814 21.64 -69.31 -2.00
CA PRO A 814 20.25 -69.31 -2.47
C PRO A 814 19.36 -70.23 -1.63
N ILE A 815 18.08 -69.89 -1.58
CA ILE A 815 17.02 -70.76 -1.09
C ILE A 815 16.59 -71.66 -2.23
N ARG A 816 16.58 -72.98 -2.00
CA ARG A 816 15.93 -73.96 -2.87
C ARG A 816 14.48 -74.10 -2.43
N ILE A 817 13.56 -73.89 -3.37
CA ILE A 817 12.16 -74.30 -3.23
C ILE A 817 11.99 -75.52 -4.12
N SER A 818 11.80 -76.67 -3.48
CA SER A 818 11.70 -77.97 -4.15
C SER A 818 10.37 -78.11 -4.88
N THR A 819 10.35 -78.95 -5.91
CA THR A 819 9.17 -79.27 -6.73
C THR A 819 7.95 -79.59 -5.86
N GLY A 820 6.88 -78.80 -5.98
CA GLY A 820 5.62 -78.96 -5.24
C GLY A 820 5.58 -78.42 -3.80
N ALA A 821 6.66 -77.82 -3.27
CA ALA A 821 6.75 -77.40 -1.87
C ALA A 821 5.78 -76.26 -1.47
N LEU A 822 5.40 -75.40 -2.41
CA LEU A 822 4.43 -74.32 -2.15
C LEU A 822 2.99 -74.84 -2.12
N GLY A 823 2.74 -75.96 -2.82
CA GLY A 823 1.47 -76.68 -2.83
C GLY A 823 0.87 -76.83 -4.22
N HIS A 824 -0.14 -77.69 -4.32
CA HIS A 824 -0.90 -78.01 -5.55
C HIS A 824 -0.10 -78.46 -6.80
N GLY A 825 1.23 -78.61 -6.68
CA GLY A 825 2.14 -78.96 -7.78
C GLY A 825 3.25 -77.93 -8.00
N PHE A 826 3.18 -76.77 -7.34
CA PHE A 826 4.09 -75.64 -7.53
C PHE A 826 5.24 -75.58 -6.51
N PRO A 827 6.44 -75.15 -6.91
CA PRO A 827 6.87 -74.97 -8.30
C PRO A 827 6.92 -76.31 -9.05
N GLU A 828 6.75 -76.29 -10.37
CA GLU A 828 6.73 -77.50 -11.22
C GLU A 828 8.12 -78.14 -11.40
N ALA A 829 9.16 -77.41 -11.04
CA ALA A 829 10.55 -77.87 -10.94
C ALA A 829 11.24 -77.17 -9.75
N ASP A 830 12.35 -77.73 -9.26
CA ASP A 830 13.15 -77.10 -8.20
C ASP A 830 13.68 -75.74 -8.67
N VAL A 831 13.43 -74.68 -7.90
CA VAL A 831 13.87 -73.31 -8.21
C VAL A 831 14.81 -72.79 -7.13
N LEU A 832 15.82 -72.01 -7.54
CA LEU A 832 16.82 -71.39 -6.68
C LEU A 832 16.64 -69.86 -6.75
N ILE A 833 16.51 -69.21 -5.60
CA ILE A 833 16.22 -67.78 -5.47
C ILE A 833 17.04 -67.16 -4.33
N SER A 834 17.20 -65.83 -4.31
CA SER A 834 17.93 -65.15 -3.23
C SER A 834 17.16 -65.22 -1.91
N ARG A 835 17.85 -65.07 -0.77
CA ARG A 835 17.24 -65.18 0.56
C ARG A 835 16.08 -64.19 0.78
N GLN A 836 16.16 -63.01 0.17
CA GLN A 836 15.13 -61.97 0.31
C GLN A 836 14.08 -61.98 -0.82
N HIS A 837 14.26 -62.79 -1.88
CA HIS A 837 13.30 -62.90 -2.98
C HIS A 837 11.94 -63.39 -2.49
N ARG A 838 10.86 -62.65 -2.79
CA ARG A 838 9.54 -62.86 -2.22
C ARG A 838 8.65 -63.73 -3.10
N VAL A 839 8.08 -64.74 -2.45
CA VAL A 839 7.15 -65.71 -3.05
C VAL A 839 5.73 -65.33 -2.66
N LEU A 840 4.79 -65.46 -3.59
CA LEU A 840 3.38 -65.22 -3.28
C LEU A 840 2.83 -66.32 -2.38
N VAL A 841 2.10 -65.94 -1.33
CA VAL A 841 1.35 -66.82 -0.46
C VAL A 841 -0.14 -66.44 -0.55
N VAL A 842 -0.96 -67.41 -0.97
CA VAL A 842 -2.39 -67.26 -1.24
C VAL A 842 -3.14 -68.18 -0.28
N SER A 843 -3.58 -67.67 0.88
CA SER A 843 -4.10 -68.53 1.94
C SER A 843 -5.09 -67.86 2.91
N LYS A 844 -5.97 -68.70 3.46
CA LYS A 844 -6.83 -68.36 4.62
C LYS A 844 -6.07 -68.20 5.94
N ILE A 845 -4.76 -68.39 5.95
CA ILE A 845 -3.90 -68.12 7.10
C ILE A 845 -3.35 -66.69 7.00
N ALA A 846 -2.94 -66.25 5.80
CA ALA A 846 -2.63 -64.85 5.52
C ALA A 846 -3.86 -63.96 5.77
N GLU A 847 -5.03 -64.33 5.22
CA GLU A 847 -6.31 -63.62 5.41
C GLU A 847 -6.66 -63.38 6.90
N ARG A 848 -6.27 -64.32 7.78
CA ARG A 848 -6.50 -64.27 9.24
C ARG A 848 -5.34 -63.71 10.05
N MET A 849 -4.29 -63.24 9.39
CA MET A 849 -3.10 -62.66 10.02
C MET A 849 -2.85 -61.23 9.57
N PHE A 850 -3.25 -60.89 8.35
CA PHE A 850 -2.83 -59.69 7.62
C PHE A 850 -4.00 -59.00 6.90
N GLY A 851 -5.25 -59.43 7.15
CA GLY A 851 -6.46 -58.94 6.46
C GLY A 851 -6.59 -59.40 5.00
N THR A 852 -5.49 -59.43 4.23
CA THR A 852 -5.44 -59.85 2.83
C THR A 852 -5.24 -61.35 2.64
N HIS A 853 -5.92 -61.92 1.65
CA HIS A 853 -5.77 -63.34 1.25
C HIS A 853 -4.48 -63.62 0.46
N GLN A 854 -3.80 -62.59 -0.06
CA GLN A 854 -2.61 -62.68 -0.90
C GLN A 854 -1.49 -61.78 -0.37
N VAL A 855 -0.31 -62.34 -0.12
CA VAL A 855 0.85 -61.63 0.44
C VAL A 855 2.18 -62.08 -0.18
N LEU A 856 3.16 -61.18 -0.30
CA LEU A 856 4.52 -61.48 -0.74
C LEU A 856 5.43 -61.72 0.48
N VAL A 857 6.15 -62.85 0.51
CA VAL A 857 6.96 -63.25 1.68
C VAL A 857 8.37 -63.70 1.27
N PRO A 858 9.45 -63.17 1.89
CA PRO A 858 10.82 -63.53 1.53
C PRO A 858 11.12 -65.01 1.78
N ALA A 859 11.76 -65.67 0.80
CA ALA A 859 12.01 -67.10 0.81
C ALA A 859 12.76 -67.60 2.06
N GLY A 860 13.69 -66.80 2.60
CA GLY A 860 14.40 -67.08 3.84
C GLY A 860 13.49 -67.19 5.08
N GLN A 861 12.32 -66.55 5.07
CA GLN A 861 11.34 -66.63 6.15
C GLN A 861 10.41 -67.86 6.04
N LEU A 862 10.46 -68.60 4.92
CA LEU A 862 9.66 -69.80 4.65
C LEU A 862 10.40 -71.12 4.97
N LEU A 863 11.63 -71.06 5.50
CA LEU A 863 12.52 -72.21 5.81
C LEU A 863 11.96 -73.25 6.83
N GLN A 864 10.75 -73.07 7.35
CA GLN A 864 10.07 -74.09 8.18
C GLN A 864 9.13 -75.00 7.36
N ILE A 865 8.91 -74.70 6.07
CA ILE A 865 8.05 -75.45 5.15
C ILE A 865 8.83 -76.63 4.56
N GLU A 866 8.22 -77.81 4.54
CA GLU A 866 8.84 -79.02 3.99
C GLU A 866 9.12 -78.86 2.49
N GLY A 867 10.41 -78.91 2.11
CA GLY A 867 10.87 -78.68 0.74
C GLY A 867 11.46 -77.29 0.47
N ILE A 868 11.49 -76.38 1.44
CA ILE A 868 12.18 -75.08 1.35
C ILE A 868 13.43 -75.11 2.23
N GLU A 869 14.61 -75.01 1.62
CA GLU A 869 15.91 -75.15 2.30
C GLU A 869 16.95 -74.14 1.81
N VAL A 870 18.02 -73.91 2.58
CA VAL A 870 19.21 -73.20 2.07
C VAL A 870 20.01 -74.19 1.22
N ALA A 871 20.27 -73.88 -0.04
CA ALA A 871 20.95 -74.78 -0.96
C ALA A 871 22.45 -74.87 -0.63
N GLU A 872 22.84 -75.89 0.13
CA GLU A 872 24.22 -76.03 0.59
C GLU A 872 25.19 -76.58 -0.47
N ASP A 873 24.66 -77.24 -1.49
CA ASP A 873 25.38 -78.04 -2.49
C ASP A 873 25.85 -77.27 -3.74
N VAL A 874 25.53 -75.97 -3.85
CA VAL A 874 25.92 -75.13 -4.98
C VAL A 874 27.40 -74.71 -4.93
N THR A 875 28.13 -74.88 -6.03
CA THR A 875 29.55 -74.47 -6.15
C THR A 875 29.76 -73.03 -6.65
N TYR A 876 28.71 -72.43 -7.20
CA TYR A 876 28.57 -71.01 -7.48
C TYR A 876 27.07 -70.73 -7.66
N VAL A 877 26.65 -69.47 -7.58
CA VAL A 877 25.32 -69.03 -8.00
C VAL A 877 25.47 -67.86 -8.96
N GLU A 878 24.57 -67.74 -9.91
CA GLU A 878 24.46 -66.57 -10.77
C GLU A 878 23.03 -66.07 -10.66
N TYR A 879 22.89 -64.90 -10.03
CA TYR A 879 21.62 -64.25 -9.76
C TYR A 879 21.25 -63.32 -10.91
N PHE A 880 19.96 -63.28 -11.24
CA PHE A 880 19.35 -62.46 -12.26
C PHE A 880 18.24 -61.59 -11.66
N HIS A 881 18.16 -60.36 -12.13
CA HIS A 881 17.16 -59.36 -11.77
C HIS A 881 16.52 -58.82 -13.05
N PHE A 882 15.21 -58.59 -13.06
CA PHE A 882 14.55 -57.90 -14.17
C PHE A 882 13.39 -57.01 -13.68
N LEU A 883 13.20 -55.90 -14.39
CA LEU A 883 12.13 -54.92 -14.17
C LEU A 883 11.11 -54.93 -15.31
N PHE A 884 9.90 -54.46 -14.99
CA PHE A 884 8.86 -54.01 -15.92
C PHE A 884 8.57 -52.53 -15.65
N ASP A 885 7.60 -51.94 -16.34
CA ASP A 885 7.15 -50.54 -16.13
C ASP A 885 6.46 -50.29 -14.76
N ARG A 886 6.32 -51.34 -13.92
CA ARG A 886 5.81 -51.34 -12.53
C ARG A 886 6.02 -52.73 -11.92
N HIS A 887 5.88 -52.88 -10.60
CA HIS A 887 5.97 -54.19 -9.93
C HIS A 887 5.03 -55.24 -10.56
N GLN A 888 5.50 -56.47 -10.77
CA GLN A 888 4.71 -57.60 -11.26
C GLN A 888 4.96 -58.86 -10.43
N ILE A 889 3.94 -59.71 -10.29
CA ILE A 889 4.11 -61.12 -9.92
C ILE A 889 4.22 -61.94 -11.21
N VAL A 890 5.29 -62.71 -11.34
CA VAL A 890 5.64 -63.53 -12.51
C VAL A 890 5.65 -65.01 -12.18
N PHE A 891 5.47 -65.86 -13.19
CA PHE A 891 5.54 -67.31 -13.01
C PHE A 891 6.97 -67.84 -13.23
N ALA A 892 7.59 -68.31 -12.15
CA ALA A 892 8.91 -68.92 -12.13
C ALA A 892 8.80 -70.41 -11.77
N ALA A 893 9.16 -71.29 -12.70
CA ALA A 893 8.84 -72.72 -12.67
C ALA A 893 7.35 -72.97 -12.33
N GLY A 894 6.46 -72.22 -12.98
CA GLY A 894 5.00 -72.24 -12.73
C GLY A 894 4.55 -71.63 -11.38
N ALA A 895 5.44 -71.27 -10.46
CA ALA A 895 5.08 -70.66 -9.19
C ALA A 895 5.06 -69.11 -9.27
N PRO A 896 4.04 -68.45 -8.69
CA PRO A 896 3.98 -66.99 -8.63
C PRO A 896 5.01 -66.40 -7.62
N MET A 897 5.90 -65.54 -8.12
CA MET A 897 6.93 -64.84 -7.33
C MET A 897 7.12 -63.41 -7.85
N GLU A 898 7.77 -62.52 -7.10
CA GLU A 898 7.95 -61.13 -7.54
C GLU A 898 8.99 -60.95 -8.68
N SER A 899 8.79 -59.91 -9.49
CA SER A 899 9.85 -59.24 -10.25
C SER A 899 10.81 -58.49 -9.32
N LEU A 900 11.85 -57.85 -9.85
CA LEU A 900 12.50 -56.82 -9.03
C LEU A 900 11.50 -55.68 -8.79
N PHE A 901 11.51 -55.17 -7.55
CA PHE A 901 10.73 -54.06 -7.04
C PHE A 901 11.69 -53.00 -6.54
N THR A 902 11.55 -51.76 -7.00
CA THR A 902 12.52 -50.68 -6.76
C THR A 902 11.90 -49.54 -5.96
N GLY A 903 12.14 -49.55 -4.64
CA GLY A 903 12.36 -48.33 -3.87
C GLY A 903 13.85 -47.99 -3.80
N VAL A 904 14.20 -46.88 -3.17
CA VAL A 904 15.57 -46.31 -3.14
C VAL A 904 16.63 -47.32 -2.69
N GLU A 905 16.36 -48.08 -1.62
CA GLU A 905 17.27 -49.10 -1.07
C GLU A 905 17.58 -50.28 -2.02
N ALA A 906 16.62 -50.68 -2.85
CA ALA A 906 16.81 -51.79 -3.78
C ALA A 906 17.84 -51.43 -4.87
N LEU A 907 17.93 -50.15 -5.23
CA LEU A 907 18.90 -49.63 -6.20
C LEU A 907 20.29 -49.44 -5.58
N LYS A 908 20.37 -49.05 -4.30
CA LYS A 908 21.65 -48.86 -3.56
C LYS A 908 22.55 -50.11 -3.59
N SER A 909 21.98 -51.30 -3.68
CA SER A 909 22.71 -52.58 -3.71
C SER A 909 22.92 -53.21 -5.12
N ILE A 910 22.58 -52.48 -6.19
CA ILE A 910 23.01 -52.74 -7.59
C ILE A 910 24.28 -51.92 -7.89
N SER A 911 25.19 -52.42 -8.74
CA SER A 911 26.46 -51.72 -9.07
C SER A 911 26.23 -50.40 -9.80
N ALA A 912 27.17 -49.45 -9.67
CA ALA A 912 27.03 -48.10 -10.21
C ALA A 912 26.89 -48.06 -11.75
N GLU A 913 27.44 -49.05 -12.46
CA GLU A 913 27.29 -49.19 -13.91
C GLU A 913 25.88 -49.63 -14.30
N ALA A 914 25.35 -50.63 -13.59
CA ALA A 914 24.01 -51.17 -13.81
C ALA A 914 22.92 -50.20 -13.32
N ARG A 915 23.16 -49.43 -12.25
CA ARG A 915 22.24 -48.38 -11.78
C ARG A 915 22.10 -47.25 -12.81
N ARG A 916 23.23 -46.82 -13.42
CA ARG A 916 23.20 -45.85 -14.53
C ARG A 916 22.45 -46.37 -15.75
N GLU A 917 22.64 -47.66 -16.11
CA GLU A 917 21.85 -48.29 -17.18
C GLU A 917 20.35 -48.34 -16.85
N ILE A 918 19.97 -48.52 -15.58
CA ILE A 918 18.57 -48.47 -15.15
C ILE A 918 17.99 -47.06 -15.30
N PHE A 919 18.69 -46.01 -14.83
CA PHE A 919 18.25 -44.62 -14.98
C PHE A 919 18.20 -44.16 -16.44
N GLU A 920 19.13 -44.56 -17.30
CA GLU A 920 19.06 -44.33 -18.76
C GLU A 920 17.84 -45.01 -19.45
N ILE A 921 17.17 -45.97 -18.78
CA ILE A 921 16.08 -46.78 -19.33
C ILE A 921 14.73 -46.48 -18.66
N LEU A 922 14.75 -45.97 -17.43
CA LEU A 922 13.62 -45.56 -16.59
C LEU A 922 14.07 -44.32 -15.78
N PRO A 923 14.21 -43.12 -16.40
CA PRO A 923 14.62 -41.90 -15.70
C PRO A 923 13.65 -41.51 -14.58
N GLU A 924 12.39 -41.96 -14.65
CA GLU A 924 11.41 -41.89 -13.58
C GLU A 924 11.84 -42.59 -12.27
N LEU A 925 12.88 -43.45 -12.28
CA LEU A 925 13.47 -44.05 -11.08
C LEU A 925 14.64 -43.22 -10.49
N GLU A 926 15.12 -42.19 -11.19
CA GLU A 926 16.15 -41.27 -10.70
C GLU A 926 15.55 -40.13 -9.87
N ALA A 927 14.25 -39.86 -10.04
CA ALA A 927 13.47 -38.83 -9.35
C ALA A 927 12.38 -39.42 -8.41
N ILE A 928 12.72 -40.48 -7.66
CA ILE A 928 11.86 -41.02 -6.59
C ILE A 928 12.32 -40.42 -5.25
N SER A 929 11.55 -39.45 -4.75
CA SER A 929 11.50 -39.01 -3.35
C SER A 929 10.79 -40.04 -2.47
N ALA A 930 10.77 -39.82 -1.15
CA ALA A 930 9.97 -40.61 -0.21
C ALA A 930 8.46 -40.55 -0.56
N THR A 931 7.97 -39.33 -0.81
CA THR A 931 6.59 -39.00 -1.24
C THR A 931 6.09 -39.69 -2.52
N ARG A 932 6.92 -40.45 -3.26
CA ARG A 932 6.48 -41.16 -4.48
C ARG A 932 7.00 -42.58 -4.67
N LEU A 933 7.12 -43.34 -3.58
CA LEU A 933 7.45 -44.77 -3.64
C LEU A 933 6.45 -45.57 -4.52
N PRO A 934 6.92 -46.45 -5.45
CA PRO A 934 6.03 -47.30 -6.22
C PRO A 934 5.34 -48.34 -5.32
N GLU A 935 4.00 -48.44 -5.35
CA GLU A 935 3.29 -49.44 -4.54
C GLU A 935 3.69 -50.90 -4.88
N PRO A 936 3.80 -51.79 -3.88
CA PRO A 936 3.98 -53.21 -4.12
C PRO A 936 2.67 -53.88 -4.55
N ILE A 937 2.70 -54.61 -5.67
CA ILE A 937 1.51 -55.22 -6.30
C ILE A 937 0.72 -56.19 -5.36
N ARG A 938 1.33 -56.64 -4.25
CA ARG A 938 0.65 -57.19 -3.06
C ARG A 938 1.40 -56.76 -1.80
N PRO A 939 0.71 -56.62 -0.64
CA PRO A 939 1.37 -56.37 0.64
C PRO A 939 2.48 -57.37 0.95
N ILE A 940 3.60 -56.85 1.45
CA ILE A 940 4.82 -57.59 1.76
C ILE A 940 4.87 -57.85 3.27
N TYR A 941 5.18 -59.08 3.69
CA TYR A 941 5.43 -59.38 5.11
C TYR A 941 6.74 -60.16 5.29
N SER A 942 7.60 -59.65 6.16
CA SER A 942 8.97 -60.12 6.39
C SER A 942 9.15 -60.71 7.81
N GLY A 943 10.39 -60.81 8.27
CA GLY A 943 10.74 -60.96 9.69
C GLY A 943 9.94 -62.02 10.48
N ARG A 944 9.51 -61.63 11.69
CA ARG A 944 8.86 -62.54 12.66
C ARG A 944 7.44 -62.92 12.26
N SER A 945 6.71 -62.03 11.58
CA SER A 945 5.32 -62.23 11.16
C SER A 945 5.22 -63.30 10.05
N ALA A 946 6.11 -63.23 9.06
CA ALA A 946 6.26 -64.26 8.02
C ALA A 946 6.60 -65.64 8.60
N ARG A 947 7.63 -65.73 9.47
CA ARG A 947 8.04 -66.98 10.13
C ARG A 947 6.88 -67.60 10.94
N LYS A 948 6.09 -66.77 11.64
CA LYS A 948 4.88 -67.15 12.40
C LYS A 948 3.74 -67.65 11.48
N MET A 949 3.61 -67.08 10.28
CA MET A 949 2.66 -67.53 9.25
C MET A 949 3.08 -68.86 8.60
N ALA A 950 4.36 -69.04 8.28
CA ALA A 950 4.91 -70.30 7.77
C ALA A 950 4.73 -71.44 8.80
N MET A 951 5.07 -71.20 10.08
CA MET A 951 4.79 -72.16 11.16
C MET A 951 3.30 -72.51 11.29
N ARG A 952 2.38 -71.55 11.09
CA ARG A 952 0.94 -71.81 11.08
C ARG A 952 0.50 -72.67 9.89
N HIS A 953 1.11 -72.54 8.71
CA HIS A 953 0.87 -73.45 7.58
C HIS A 953 1.26 -74.89 7.91
N VAL A 954 2.47 -75.10 8.47
CA VAL A 954 2.94 -76.42 8.93
C VAL A 954 1.99 -77.02 9.97
N GLN A 955 1.62 -76.24 11.01
CA GLN A 955 0.75 -76.69 12.09
C GLN A 955 -0.65 -77.10 11.61
N ASN A 956 -1.24 -76.32 10.69
CA ASN A 956 -2.58 -76.56 10.15
C ASN A 956 -2.59 -77.47 8.91
N ARG A 957 -1.42 -77.92 8.44
CA ARG A 957 -1.23 -78.68 7.18
C ARG A 957 -1.93 -78.01 6.00
N GLN A 958 -1.71 -76.71 5.85
CA GLN A 958 -2.18 -75.93 4.71
C GLN A 958 -1.01 -75.65 3.77
N HIS A 959 -1.29 -75.59 2.47
CA HIS A 959 -0.33 -75.14 1.46
C HIS A 959 -0.20 -73.62 1.47
N LEU A 960 0.94 -73.10 1.04
CA LEU A 960 1.18 -71.65 0.89
C LEU A 960 0.38 -71.07 -0.29
N LEU A 961 0.17 -71.87 -1.33
CA LEU A 961 -0.67 -71.53 -2.46
C LEU A 961 -2.04 -72.23 -2.34
N GLY A 962 -3.11 -71.52 -2.67
CA GLY A 962 -4.48 -72.04 -2.65
C GLY A 962 -4.79 -72.93 -3.85
N SER A 963 -5.94 -73.63 -3.80
CA SER A 963 -6.42 -74.46 -4.92
C SER A 963 -7.04 -73.66 -6.08
N SER A 964 -7.02 -72.35 -5.98
CA SER A 964 -7.39 -71.37 -6.99
C SER A 964 -6.37 -70.24 -6.92
N LEU A 965 -5.34 -70.37 -7.76
CA LEU A 965 -4.57 -69.25 -8.27
C LEU A 965 -5.33 -68.64 -9.46
#